data_AF-A0AA42DRC9-F1
#
_entry.id   AF-A0AA42DRC9-F1
#
_cell.length_a   1.000
_cell.length_b   1.000
_cell.length_c   1.000
_cell.angle_alpha   90.00
_cell.angle_beta   90.00
_cell.angle_gamma   90.00
#
_symmetry.space_group_name_H-M   'P 1'
#
loop_
_entity.id
_entity.type
_entity.pdbx_description
1 polymer ?
#
loop_
_entity_poly.entity_id
_entity_poly.type
_entity_poly.pdbx_seq_one_letter_code
_entity_poly.pdbx_strand_id
1 'polypeptide(L)'
;MHLNREQLKLAENGAMGHALIRGIAGSGKTTVGVRRITYLLENYCYESDKILFITYNRSLSKYIEYLYKKMETAVNISLFDTEESKDPNVEVKTIDALALKYFSKYNVLSQKNATIAWQIPNSLVQEAIATVKEAYPNCKFLNNQHFKFLKDEIAWIKGCGYTTLEAYQNADRIGRSLGSEEEGPSKLYKQSTNREAIYSLLKEIDRRLFENNQVDGLTANIMALKYIVKHGAEERYQHIIIDEAQDLTKVQLELISALKAEQEESSILFLMDVAQSIYPHAWLTKGRTFKSIGYDMTGKGYKLNKNYRTTTEISQCAYSLLSKELEIVEDENFVKPTLIERHGEYPVYRHFESSKEQTNYVIRLINALKKSYNLKDIAIVSRTNKALELLQEVLDEAHMPSLLFKNNKEVDFGKEEIKLLTMHSVKGLEFKIVILIELNKNIIPYTQSGLTEEEAKEEEKMDRKLLYVGMTRAQESLYLCSYGEASKFIKDIDKKFLTMQNGSRMNAFYQLPYEQYLFIEKIKNKHEQEESIRQWVLAELINNYGYPKELLQVEYPVRSFSQVGLVDIAVINSNNQMPHLFVEVKQRNVAIEEAVAQLKSYMNVSNVTYGIATNGKEILFLDQQFNEIKDIPVCDITLLPTTMERYIYVDKGSYRNYPFERDINVAEIITEEGTFSEDTLQNIKIYSDIAAGMPIEIVDEIKGNFRLPKEWTKERPGLYILNVRGDSMLGAGIESGDMVVIDGEQVVSTNDIGAVYYNGATTLKRVVPMGDSILLMSENPEYEPIQISEGDFKVMGKLVGVIKKV
;
A
#
# COMPACT_ATOMS: atom_id res chain seq x y z
N MET A 1 16.46 -13.89 18.11
CA MET A 1 15.22 -13.69 17.32
C MET A 1 14.14 -13.36 18.33
N HIS A 2 13.59 -12.14 18.35
CA HIS A 2 12.62 -11.74 19.38
C HIS A 2 11.20 -12.10 18.92
N LEU A 3 10.58 -13.09 19.58
CA LEU A 3 9.17 -13.41 19.43
C LEU A 3 8.37 -12.48 20.35
N ASN A 4 7.21 -12.01 19.87
CA ASN A 4 6.29 -11.29 20.75
C ASN A 4 5.54 -12.28 21.68
N ARG A 5 4.78 -11.74 22.63
CA ARG A 5 4.06 -12.54 23.63
C ARG A 5 3.04 -13.51 23.03
N GLU A 6 2.38 -13.17 21.92
CA GLU A 6 1.42 -14.04 21.25
C GLU A 6 2.12 -15.22 20.57
N GLN A 7 3.18 -14.93 19.81
CA GLN A 7 4.00 -15.93 19.14
C GLN A 7 4.71 -16.85 20.13
N LEU A 8 5.24 -16.30 21.23
CA LEU A 8 5.89 -17.07 22.28
C LEU A 8 4.89 -18.02 22.97
N LYS A 9 3.69 -17.53 23.29
CA LYS A 9 2.60 -18.38 23.80
C LYS A 9 2.29 -19.54 22.87
N LEU A 10 2.29 -19.33 21.54
CA LEU A 10 2.05 -20.42 20.60
C LEU A 10 3.24 -21.38 20.49
N ALA A 11 4.47 -20.88 20.53
CA ALA A 11 5.66 -21.74 20.50
C ALA A 11 5.72 -22.66 21.72
N GLU A 12 5.35 -22.16 22.89
CA GLU A 12 5.49 -22.81 24.20
C GLU A 12 4.17 -23.38 24.75
N ASN A 13 3.14 -23.55 23.92
CA ASN A 13 1.84 -24.09 24.34
C ASN A 13 1.81 -25.61 24.21
N GLY A 14 2.49 -26.31 25.13
CA GLY A 14 2.48 -27.77 25.29
C GLY A 14 2.75 -28.58 24.01
N ALA A 15 2.47 -29.88 24.01
CA ALA A 15 2.65 -30.73 22.83
C ALA A 15 1.60 -30.50 21.72
N MET A 16 0.40 -30.01 22.08
CA MET A 16 -0.76 -29.69 21.20
C MET A 16 -1.44 -30.86 20.47
N GLY A 17 -0.91 -32.08 20.46
CA GLY A 17 -1.44 -33.16 19.61
C GLY A 17 -1.46 -32.72 18.14
N HIS A 18 -2.63 -32.62 17.50
CA HIS A 18 -2.74 -32.02 16.16
C HIS A 18 -3.22 -30.57 16.26
N ALA A 19 -2.42 -29.63 15.75
CA ALA A 19 -2.75 -28.21 15.79
C ALA A 19 -2.41 -27.49 14.49
N LEU A 20 -3.05 -26.34 14.29
CA LEU A 20 -2.94 -25.54 13.08
C LEU A 20 -2.70 -24.08 13.43
N ILE A 21 -1.64 -23.50 12.91
CA ILE A 21 -1.35 -22.06 12.98
C ILE A 21 -1.51 -21.49 11.57
N ARG A 22 -2.52 -20.64 11.41
CA ARG A 22 -2.75 -19.87 10.18
C ARG A 22 -2.27 -18.44 10.39
N GLY A 23 -1.75 -17.81 9.36
CA GLY A 23 -1.42 -16.39 9.46
C GLY A 23 -0.99 -15.80 8.14
N ILE A 24 -0.97 -14.48 8.08
CA ILE A 24 -0.54 -13.72 6.91
C ILE A 24 0.96 -13.88 6.62
N ALA A 25 1.38 -13.47 5.42
CA ALA A 25 2.79 -13.31 5.11
C ALA A 25 3.40 -12.37 6.15
N GLY A 26 4.55 -12.74 6.70
CA GLY A 26 5.20 -11.90 7.71
C GLY A 26 4.78 -12.11 9.15
N SER A 27 3.85 -13.01 9.44
CA SER A 27 3.35 -13.20 10.80
C SER A 27 4.28 -14.00 11.75
N GLY A 28 5.42 -14.48 11.26
CA GLY A 28 6.40 -15.23 12.05
C GLY A 28 6.07 -16.72 12.26
N LYS A 29 5.22 -17.32 11.41
CA LYS A 29 4.84 -18.75 11.49
C LYS A 29 6.07 -19.67 11.56
N THR A 30 6.98 -19.55 10.58
CA THR A 30 8.22 -20.33 10.52
C THR A 30 9.04 -20.11 11.80
N THR A 31 9.14 -18.87 12.29
CA THR A 31 9.86 -18.57 13.54
C THR A 31 9.25 -19.24 14.76
N VAL A 32 7.91 -19.25 14.87
CA VAL A 32 7.19 -20.00 15.92
C VAL A 32 7.50 -21.49 15.80
N GLY A 33 7.48 -22.04 14.58
CA GLY A 33 7.84 -23.43 14.31
C GLY A 33 9.27 -23.76 14.75
N VAL A 34 10.25 -22.94 14.39
CA VAL A 34 11.66 -23.19 14.73
C VAL A 34 11.89 -23.06 16.24
N ARG A 35 11.34 -22.03 16.90
CA ARG A 35 11.45 -21.88 18.37
C ARG A 35 10.81 -23.06 19.10
N ARG A 36 9.73 -23.59 18.56
CA ARG A 36 9.01 -24.73 19.14
C ARG A 36 9.85 -26.01 19.13
N ILE A 37 10.81 -26.17 18.23
CA ILE A 37 11.75 -27.31 18.25
C ILE A 37 12.45 -27.37 19.62
N THR A 38 13.11 -26.27 20.01
CA THR A 38 13.82 -26.18 21.30
C THR A 38 12.88 -26.45 22.48
N TYR A 39 11.70 -25.85 22.50
CA TYR A 39 10.72 -26.06 23.58
C TYR A 39 10.27 -27.53 23.69
N LEU A 40 10.02 -28.20 22.56
CA LEU A 40 9.60 -29.60 22.55
C LEU A 40 10.74 -30.54 22.96
N LEU A 41 11.96 -30.28 22.53
CA LEU A 41 13.13 -31.05 22.97
C LEU A 41 13.32 -30.99 24.48
N GLU A 42 13.20 -29.79 25.07
CA GLU A 42 13.43 -29.57 26.50
C GLU A 42 12.32 -30.16 27.39
N ASN A 43 11.08 -30.24 26.90
CA ASN A 43 9.91 -30.51 27.75
C ASN A 43 9.11 -31.78 27.38
N TYR A 44 9.23 -32.28 26.15
CA TYR A 44 8.34 -33.33 25.60
C TYR A 44 9.10 -34.42 24.82
N CYS A 45 10.43 -34.43 24.86
CA CYS A 45 11.27 -35.45 24.24
C CYS A 45 12.19 -36.09 25.28
N TYR A 46 12.32 -37.42 25.23
CA TYR A 46 13.37 -38.17 25.92
C TYR A 46 14.59 -38.37 24.99
N GLU A 47 15.71 -38.90 25.50
CA GLU A 47 16.99 -38.98 24.76
C GLU A 47 16.89 -39.65 23.37
N SER A 48 15.95 -40.58 23.16
CA SER A 48 15.74 -41.27 21.89
C SER A 48 14.70 -40.63 20.96
N ASP A 49 13.95 -39.64 21.45
CA ASP A 49 12.86 -39.04 20.69
C ASP A 49 13.37 -38.05 19.66
N LYS A 50 12.72 -38.05 18.50
CA LYS A 50 13.10 -37.21 17.37
C LYS A 50 12.01 -36.23 16.97
N ILE A 51 12.44 -35.04 16.57
CA ILE A 51 11.59 -34.02 15.97
C ILE A 51 11.90 -33.90 14.48
N LEU A 52 10.84 -33.91 13.66
CA LEU A 52 10.93 -33.68 12.23
C LEU A 52 10.36 -32.32 11.87
N PHE A 53 11.19 -31.47 11.26
CA PHE A 53 10.74 -30.24 10.62
C PHE A 53 10.67 -30.44 9.11
N ILE A 54 9.46 -30.34 8.56
CA ILE A 54 9.18 -30.55 7.14
C ILE A 54 9.02 -29.22 6.45
N THR A 55 9.73 -29.05 5.33
CA THR A 55 9.55 -27.91 4.43
C THR A 55 9.10 -28.36 3.05
N TYR A 56 8.50 -27.44 2.30
CA TYR A 56 8.12 -27.70 0.91
C TYR A 56 9.33 -27.68 -0.04
N ASN A 57 10.15 -26.63 0.02
CA ASN A 57 11.30 -26.45 -0.87
C ASN A 57 12.65 -26.61 -0.14
N ARG A 58 13.70 -26.93 -0.90
CA ARG A 58 15.07 -27.14 -0.38
C ARG A 58 15.69 -25.85 0.18
N SER A 59 15.44 -24.71 -0.46
CA SER A 59 15.97 -23.41 -0.03
C SER A 59 15.51 -23.07 1.40
N LEU A 60 14.25 -23.34 1.70
CA LEU A 60 13.62 -23.14 3.00
C LEU A 60 14.20 -24.10 4.04
N SER A 61 14.46 -25.37 3.69
CA SER A 61 15.15 -26.29 4.62
C SER A 61 16.48 -25.71 5.08
N LYS A 62 17.28 -25.19 4.13
CA LYS A 62 18.59 -24.57 4.44
C LYS A 62 18.47 -23.27 5.21
N TYR A 63 17.46 -22.46 4.92
CA TYR A 63 17.17 -21.26 5.68
C TYR A 63 16.76 -21.59 7.12
N ILE A 64 15.96 -22.64 7.33
CA ILE A 64 15.54 -23.09 8.66
C ILE A 64 16.71 -23.69 9.44
N GLU A 65 17.55 -24.51 8.80
CA GLU A 65 18.81 -24.97 9.39
C GLU A 65 19.67 -23.78 9.87
N TYR A 66 19.77 -22.72 9.05
CA TYR A 66 20.48 -21.49 9.42
C TYR A 66 19.82 -20.76 10.60
N LEU A 67 18.49 -20.60 10.60
CA LEU A 67 17.77 -19.94 11.69
C LEU A 67 17.89 -20.71 13.01
N TYR A 68 17.83 -22.04 12.97
CA TYR A 68 17.96 -22.91 14.13
C TYR A 68 19.35 -22.78 14.77
N LYS A 69 20.42 -22.89 13.97
CA LYS A 69 21.82 -22.69 14.44
C LYS A 69 22.04 -21.34 15.09
N LYS A 70 21.43 -20.28 14.54
CA LYS A 70 21.51 -18.92 15.08
C LYS A 70 20.79 -18.78 16.43
N MET A 71 19.80 -19.62 16.72
CA MET A 71 19.13 -19.64 18.02
C MET A 71 19.94 -20.39 19.08
N GLU A 72 20.49 -21.56 18.76
CA GLU A 72 21.34 -22.32 19.70
C GLU A 72 22.54 -21.47 20.17
N THR A 73 23.23 -20.80 19.24
CA THR A 73 24.36 -19.92 19.55
C THR A 73 23.97 -18.70 20.41
N ALA A 74 22.71 -18.26 20.38
CA ALA A 74 22.24 -17.15 21.21
C ALA A 74 21.80 -17.58 22.62
N VAL A 75 21.49 -18.87 22.82
CA VAL A 75 21.08 -19.45 24.11
C VAL A 75 22.30 -19.98 24.86
N ASN A 76 23.28 -20.56 24.16
CA ASN A 76 24.52 -21.10 24.74
C ASN A 76 25.63 -20.02 24.85
N ILE A 77 25.41 -19.00 25.69
CA ILE A 77 26.51 -18.16 26.20
C ILE A 77 27.18 -18.90 27.37
N SER A 78 27.68 -20.11 27.09
CA SER A 78 28.67 -20.80 27.92
C SER A 78 29.98 -20.77 27.13
N LEU A 79 31.05 -20.29 27.75
CA LEU A 79 32.36 -20.00 27.15
C LEU A 79 33.14 -21.23 26.61
N PHE A 80 32.50 -22.40 26.45
CA PHE A 80 33.18 -23.67 26.20
C PHE A 80 32.43 -24.66 25.27
N ASP A 81 31.71 -24.21 24.25
CA ASP A 81 31.25 -25.12 23.19
C ASP A 81 31.92 -24.81 21.85
N THR A 82 32.76 -25.75 21.42
CA THR A 82 33.37 -25.80 20.08
C THR A 82 32.32 -26.01 19.00
N GLU A 83 32.56 -25.41 17.85
CA GLU A 83 31.75 -25.51 16.63
C GLU A 83 31.41 -26.97 16.24
N GLU A 84 30.20 -27.18 15.71
CA GLU A 84 29.75 -28.33 14.89
C GLU A 84 28.96 -29.52 15.50
N SER A 85 28.18 -29.39 16.57
CA SER A 85 27.17 -30.43 16.87
C SER A 85 25.79 -30.05 16.34
N LYS A 86 25.36 -30.63 15.21
CA LYS A 86 23.92 -30.73 14.91
C LYS A 86 23.29 -31.58 16.01
N ASP A 87 22.23 -31.09 16.65
CA ASP A 87 21.45 -31.92 17.57
C ASP A 87 20.98 -33.19 16.82
N PRO A 88 21.40 -34.40 17.25
CA PRO A 88 21.07 -35.65 16.56
C PRO A 88 19.56 -35.95 16.55
N ASN A 89 18.79 -35.29 17.40
CA ASN A 89 17.36 -35.51 17.59
C ASN A 89 16.50 -34.58 16.72
N VAL A 90 17.10 -33.64 15.97
CA VAL A 90 16.38 -32.73 15.07
C VAL A 90 16.72 -33.02 13.61
N GLU A 91 15.68 -33.32 12.83
CA GLU A 91 15.81 -33.52 11.39
C GLU A 91 15.02 -32.47 10.62
N VAL A 92 15.69 -31.69 9.77
CA VAL A 92 15.04 -30.76 8.82
C VAL A 92 15.10 -31.37 7.42
N LYS A 93 13.94 -31.71 6.84
CA LYS A 93 13.86 -32.40 5.55
C LYS A 93 12.78 -31.80 4.66
N THR A 94 12.95 -31.90 3.35
CA THR A 94 11.84 -31.64 2.42
C THR A 94 10.90 -32.85 2.37
N ILE A 95 9.63 -32.60 2.07
CA ILE A 95 8.66 -33.68 1.85
C ILE A 95 9.09 -34.63 0.72
N ASP A 96 9.68 -34.08 -0.35
CA ASP A 96 10.18 -34.90 -1.46
C ASP A 96 11.37 -35.76 -1.04
N ALA A 97 12.27 -35.26 -0.17
CA ALA A 97 13.38 -36.07 0.34
C ALA A 97 12.89 -37.27 1.18
N LEU A 98 11.83 -37.07 1.96
CA LEU A 98 11.18 -38.16 2.70
C LEU A 98 10.52 -39.17 1.75
N ALA A 99 9.75 -38.69 0.78
CA ALA A 99 9.12 -39.56 -0.20
C ALA A 99 10.15 -40.35 -1.02
N LEU A 100 11.26 -39.71 -1.42
CA LEU A 100 12.38 -40.35 -2.10
C LEU A 100 12.99 -41.48 -1.27
N LYS A 101 13.22 -41.27 0.03
CA LYS A 101 13.76 -42.29 0.95
C LYS A 101 12.93 -43.58 0.89
N TYR A 102 11.60 -43.47 1.00
CA TYR A 102 10.72 -44.64 1.01
C TYR A 102 10.43 -45.19 -0.40
N PHE A 103 10.44 -44.34 -1.42
CA PHE A 103 10.38 -44.78 -2.81
C PHE A 103 11.59 -45.64 -3.19
N SER A 104 12.81 -45.27 -2.79
CA SER A 104 14.01 -46.08 -3.00
C SER A 104 13.86 -47.47 -2.37
N LYS A 105 13.26 -47.57 -1.18
CA LYS A 105 12.98 -48.87 -0.54
C LYS A 105 11.92 -49.68 -1.27
N TYR A 106 10.86 -49.02 -1.74
CA TYR A 106 9.87 -49.66 -2.61
C TYR A 106 10.53 -50.24 -3.87
N ASN A 107 11.41 -49.49 -4.52
CA ASN A 107 12.14 -49.94 -5.70
C ASN A 107 13.01 -51.16 -5.44
N VAL A 108 13.75 -51.17 -4.33
CA VAL A 108 14.60 -52.31 -3.94
C VAL A 108 13.74 -53.55 -3.70
N LEU A 109 12.65 -53.45 -2.93
CA LEU A 109 11.77 -54.60 -2.66
C LEU A 109 11.01 -55.09 -3.88
N SER A 110 10.61 -54.18 -4.76
CA SER A 110 9.85 -54.53 -5.98
C SER A 110 10.73 -54.91 -7.16
N GLN A 111 12.06 -54.81 -7.03
CA GLN A 111 13.05 -55.07 -8.08
C GLN A 111 12.81 -54.26 -9.38
N LYS A 112 12.19 -53.08 -9.26
CA LYS A 112 11.76 -52.28 -10.43
C LYS A 112 12.81 -51.30 -10.96
N ASN A 113 13.89 -51.04 -10.23
CA ASN A 113 15.00 -50.12 -10.60
C ASN A 113 14.56 -48.80 -11.27
N ALA A 114 13.40 -48.25 -10.88
CA ALA A 114 12.82 -47.09 -11.56
C ALA A 114 13.44 -45.77 -11.09
N THR A 115 13.76 -44.88 -12.03
CA THR A 115 14.24 -43.51 -11.75
C THR A 115 13.09 -42.51 -11.79
N ILE A 116 13.27 -41.33 -11.18
CA ILE A 116 12.23 -40.30 -11.16
C ILE A 116 12.42 -39.30 -12.29
N ALA A 117 11.40 -39.19 -13.15
CA ALA A 117 11.24 -38.13 -14.12
C ALA A 117 10.53 -36.93 -13.48
N TRP A 118 11.31 -35.96 -13.00
CA TRP A 118 10.77 -34.72 -12.40
C TRP A 118 10.00 -33.85 -13.38
N GLN A 119 10.31 -33.97 -14.68
CA GLN A 119 9.56 -33.35 -15.76
C GLN A 119 9.24 -34.41 -16.81
N ILE A 120 7.94 -34.61 -17.03
CA ILE A 120 7.47 -35.53 -18.08
C ILE A 120 7.62 -34.80 -19.42
N PRO A 121 8.31 -35.40 -20.41
CA PRO A 121 8.43 -34.82 -21.75
C PRO A 121 7.06 -34.55 -22.36
N ASN A 122 6.88 -33.36 -22.94
CA ASN A 122 5.60 -33.01 -23.56
C ASN A 122 5.26 -33.93 -24.74
N SER A 123 6.27 -34.40 -25.48
CA SER A 123 6.10 -35.38 -26.57
C SER A 123 5.46 -36.68 -26.08
N LEU A 124 5.93 -37.22 -24.95
CA LEU A 124 5.37 -38.44 -24.35
C LEU A 124 3.89 -38.29 -24.03
N VAL A 125 3.50 -37.14 -23.46
CA VAL A 125 2.10 -36.86 -23.14
C VAL A 125 1.26 -36.69 -24.41
N GLN A 126 1.78 -36.01 -25.44
CA GLN A 126 1.09 -35.85 -26.72
C GLN A 126 0.84 -37.18 -27.44
N GLU A 127 1.83 -38.07 -27.44
CA GLU A 127 1.68 -39.42 -27.99
C GLU A 127 0.67 -40.24 -27.19
N ALA A 128 0.68 -40.15 -25.85
CA ALA A 128 -0.31 -40.80 -25.01
C ALA A 128 -1.74 -40.28 -25.30
N ILE A 129 -1.90 -38.97 -25.51
CA ILE A 129 -3.18 -38.37 -25.92
C ILE A 129 -3.64 -38.97 -27.26
N ALA A 130 -2.73 -39.08 -28.25
CA ALA A 130 -3.07 -39.66 -29.55
C ALA A 130 -3.55 -41.11 -29.42
N THR A 131 -2.83 -41.95 -28.66
CA THR A 131 -3.21 -43.35 -28.41
C THR A 131 -4.58 -43.46 -27.72
N VAL A 132 -4.82 -42.70 -26.65
CA VAL A 132 -6.09 -42.81 -25.91
C VAL A 132 -7.27 -42.22 -26.69
N LYS A 133 -7.02 -41.24 -27.57
CA LYS A 133 -8.05 -40.67 -28.44
C LYS A 133 -8.65 -41.69 -29.41
N GLU A 134 -7.87 -42.68 -29.86
CA GLU A 134 -8.37 -43.77 -30.71
C GLU A 134 -9.43 -44.61 -29.97
N ALA A 135 -9.23 -44.87 -28.67
CA ALA A 135 -10.18 -45.61 -27.83
C ALA A 135 -11.38 -44.76 -27.39
N TYR A 136 -11.22 -43.43 -27.27
CA TYR A 136 -12.25 -42.49 -26.82
C TYR A 136 -12.45 -41.33 -27.81
N PRO A 137 -12.92 -41.59 -29.04
CA PRO A 137 -13.00 -40.59 -30.11
C PRO A 137 -13.95 -39.43 -29.80
N ASN A 138 -14.97 -39.67 -28.96
CA ASN A 138 -15.98 -38.68 -28.57
C ASN A 138 -15.55 -37.81 -27.37
N CYS A 139 -14.39 -38.07 -26.77
CA CYS A 139 -13.91 -37.26 -25.65
C CYS A 139 -13.39 -35.91 -26.14
N LYS A 140 -14.16 -34.84 -25.87
CA LYS A 140 -13.83 -33.46 -26.29
C LYS A 140 -12.46 -33.00 -25.77
N PHE A 141 -12.02 -33.52 -24.62
CA PHE A 141 -10.82 -33.07 -23.91
C PHE A 141 -9.50 -33.71 -24.36
N LEU A 142 -9.54 -34.85 -25.05
CA LEU A 142 -8.33 -35.54 -25.54
C LEU A 142 -7.79 -34.87 -26.81
N ASN A 143 -7.22 -33.68 -26.62
CA ASN A 143 -6.58 -32.93 -27.68
C ASN A 143 -5.43 -32.08 -27.12
N ASN A 144 -4.61 -31.54 -28.02
CA ASN A 144 -3.46 -30.71 -27.63
C ASN A 144 -3.87 -29.30 -27.13
N GLN A 145 -5.10 -28.86 -27.36
CA GLN A 145 -5.59 -27.57 -26.85
C GLN A 145 -5.78 -27.63 -25.32
N HIS A 146 -6.30 -28.74 -24.81
CA HIS A 146 -6.49 -28.97 -23.36
C HIS A 146 -5.29 -29.63 -22.67
N PHE A 147 -4.11 -29.57 -23.28
CA PHE A 147 -2.91 -30.26 -22.80
C PHE A 147 -2.57 -29.91 -21.35
N LYS A 148 -2.67 -28.62 -21.00
CA LYS A 148 -2.39 -28.15 -19.64
C LYS A 148 -3.43 -28.66 -18.65
N PHE A 149 -4.71 -28.49 -18.95
CA PHE A 149 -5.81 -29.01 -18.13
C PHE A 149 -5.63 -30.51 -17.84
N LEU A 150 -5.30 -31.32 -18.86
CA LEU A 150 -5.05 -32.75 -18.70
C LEU A 150 -3.88 -33.03 -17.74
N LYS A 151 -2.76 -32.30 -17.88
CA LYS A 151 -1.62 -32.44 -16.96
C LYS A 151 -1.99 -32.07 -15.53
N ASP A 152 -2.71 -30.98 -15.34
CA ASP A 152 -3.14 -30.51 -14.01
C ASP A 152 -4.17 -31.45 -13.37
N GLU A 153 -5.07 -32.03 -14.16
CA GLU A 153 -6.04 -33.02 -13.68
C GLU A 153 -5.34 -34.33 -13.31
N ILE A 154 -4.41 -34.82 -14.13
CA ILE A 154 -3.62 -36.02 -13.82
C ILE A 154 -2.78 -35.81 -12.56
N ALA A 155 -2.12 -34.65 -12.43
CA ALA A 155 -1.38 -34.29 -11.24
C ALA A 155 -2.30 -34.24 -10.00
N TRP A 156 -3.51 -33.71 -10.15
CA TRP A 156 -4.50 -33.72 -9.08
C TRP A 156 -4.95 -35.14 -8.69
N ILE A 157 -5.26 -36.01 -9.66
CA ILE A 157 -5.65 -37.41 -9.43
C ILE A 157 -4.54 -38.12 -8.63
N LYS A 158 -3.28 -37.99 -9.06
CA LYS A 158 -2.13 -38.57 -8.39
C LYS A 158 -1.90 -37.97 -7.00
N GLY A 159 -1.96 -36.65 -6.87
CA GLY A 159 -1.81 -35.95 -5.58
C GLY A 159 -2.89 -36.31 -4.56
N CYS A 160 -4.09 -36.71 -5.02
CA CYS A 160 -5.17 -37.21 -4.17
C CYS A 160 -5.06 -38.69 -3.83
N GLY A 161 -4.17 -39.43 -4.49
CA GLY A 161 -4.00 -40.87 -4.29
C GLY A 161 -5.13 -41.71 -4.90
N TYR A 162 -5.85 -41.21 -5.91
CA TYR A 162 -6.89 -42.00 -6.59
C TYR A 162 -6.26 -43.04 -7.52
N THR A 163 -5.96 -44.22 -6.96
CA THR A 163 -5.27 -45.30 -7.69
C THR A 163 -6.18 -46.22 -8.49
N THR A 164 -7.50 -46.06 -8.39
CA THR A 164 -8.53 -46.83 -9.11
C THR A 164 -9.46 -45.90 -9.89
N LEU A 165 -10.03 -46.40 -10.99
CA LEU A 165 -10.99 -45.64 -11.81
C LEU A 165 -12.24 -45.29 -10.98
N GLU A 166 -12.74 -46.24 -10.20
CA GLU A 166 -13.91 -46.06 -9.35
C GLU A 166 -13.73 -44.92 -8.34
N ALA A 167 -12.56 -44.84 -7.70
CA ALA A 167 -12.27 -43.77 -6.75
C ALA A 167 -12.29 -42.40 -7.43
N TYR A 168 -11.70 -42.27 -8.62
CA TYR A 168 -11.73 -41.01 -9.38
C TYR A 168 -13.14 -40.68 -9.92
N GLN A 169 -13.91 -41.68 -10.36
CA GLN A 169 -15.27 -41.45 -10.86
C GLN A 169 -16.20 -40.88 -9.77
N ASN A 170 -16.03 -41.33 -8.53
CA ASN A 170 -16.84 -40.89 -7.39
C ASN A 170 -16.29 -39.63 -6.69
N ALA A 171 -15.05 -39.24 -6.99
CA ALA A 171 -14.37 -38.11 -6.34
C ALA A 171 -15.08 -36.77 -6.57
N ASP A 172 -15.14 -35.97 -5.49
CA ASP A 172 -15.60 -34.58 -5.54
C ASP A 172 -14.47 -33.65 -6.00
N ARG A 173 -14.70 -32.98 -7.13
CA ARG A 173 -13.76 -32.01 -7.74
C ARG A 173 -13.89 -30.61 -7.11
N ILE A 174 -13.98 -30.55 -5.78
CA ILE A 174 -14.11 -29.32 -4.99
C ILE A 174 -12.94 -28.37 -5.31
N GLY A 175 -13.22 -27.09 -5.58
CA GLY A 175 -12.21 -26.07 -5.87
C GLY A 175 -11.60 -26.13 -7.28
N ARG A 176 -12.11 -27.02 -8.15
CA ARG A 176 -11.65 -27.19 -9.54
C ARG A 176 -12.75 -26.88 -10.57
N SER A 177 -13.85 -26.28 -10.13
CA SER A 177 -14.99 -25.90 -10.95
C SER A 177 -15.48 -24.52 -10.53
N LEU A 178 -15.16 -23.48 -11.31
CA LEU A 178 -15.67 -22.11 -11.12
C LEU A 178 -15.77 -21.44 -12.51
N GLY A 179 -17.00 -21.16 -12.97
CA GLY A 179 -17.30 -20.48 -14.24
C GLY A 179 -18.66 -20.86 -14.84
N SER A 180 -19.42 -19.87 -15.32
CA SER A 180 -20.86 -19.81 -15.67
C SER A 180 -21.32 -20.56 -16.94
N GLU A 181 -22.59 -21.03 -16.92
CA GLU A 181 -23.56 -21.39 -17.98
C GLU A 181 -23.17 -21.75 -19.44
N GLU A 182 -21.93 -22.09 -19.79
CA GLU A 182 -21.60 -22.71 -21.09
C GLU A 182 -20.55 -23.83 -20.98
N GLU A 183 -20.54 -24.75 -21.95
CA GLU A 183 -19.82 -26.04 -21.96
C GLU A 183 -18.28 -25.94 -21.90
N GLY A 184 -17.69 -25.64 -20.74
CA GLY A 184 -16.24 -25.68 -20.50
C GLY A 184 -15.70 -27.03 -19.95
N PRO A 185 -14.37 -27.30 -20.03
CA PRO A 185 -13.69 -28.45 -19.39
C PRO A 185 -13.79 -28.48 -17.86
N SER A 186 -14.27 -27.40 -17.27
CA SER A 186 -14.55 -27.23 -15.84
C SER A 186 -15.59 -28.22 -15.31
N LYS A 187 -16.58 -28.67 -16.10
CA LYS A 187 -17.68 -29.55 -15.63
C LYS A 187 -17.50 -31.03 -16.02
N LEU A 188 -16.49 -31.70 -15.45
CA LEU A 188 -16.38 -33.17 -15.54
C LEU A 188 -17.39 -33.85 -14.60
N TYR A 189 -18.52 -34.30 -15.16
CA TYR A 189 -19.53 -35.08 -14.44
C TYR A 189 -18.94 -36.38 -13.85
N LYS A 190 -19.45 -36.78 -12.67
CA LYS A 190 -19.15 -38.09 -12.08
C LYS A 190 -19.64 -39.20 -12.99
N GLN A 191 -18.97 -40.34 -12.99
CA GLN A 191 -19.32 -41.52 -13.80
C GLN A 191 -19.42 -41.22 -15.30
N SER A 192 -18.63 -40.27 -15.80
CA SER A 192 -18.63 -39.89 -17.22
C SER A 192 -17.53 -40.61 -18.00
N THR A 193 -17.78 -40.79 -19.30
CA THR A 193 -16.78 -41.28 -20.27
C THR A 193 -15.57 -40.34 -20.36
N ASN A 194 -15.75 -39.04 -20.13
CA ASN A 194 -14.66 -38.06 -20.10
C ASN A 194 -13.70 -38.32 -18.92
N ARG A 195 -14.21 -38.61 -17.72
CA ARG A 195 -13.36 -38.99 -16.58
C ARG A 195 -12.67 -40.33 -16.85
N GLU A 196 -13.38 -41.29 -17.41
CA GLU A 196 -12.77 -42.57 -17.80
C GLU A 196 -11.61 -42.38 -18.78
N ALA A 197 -11.81 -41.58 -19.83
CA ALA A 197 -10.79 -41.23 -20.81
C ALA A 197 -9.55 -40.56 -20.18
N ILE A 198 -9.75 -39.59 -19.26
CA ILE A 198 -8.65 -38.92 -18.54
C ILE A 198 -7.88 -39.91 -17.66
N TYR A 199 -8.57 -40.84 -17.01
CA TYR A 199 -7.94 -41.87 -16.19
C TYR A 199 -7.17 -42.89 -17.05
N SER A 200 -7.70 -43.25 -18.21
CA SER A 200 -7.00 -44.06 -19.21
C SER A 200 -5.74 -43.35 -19.72
N LEU A 201 -5.80 -42.04 -19.94
CA LEU A 201 -4.63 -41.22 -20.27
C LEU A 201 -3.57 -41.23 -19.16
N LEU A 202 -3.97 -41.10 -17.89
CA LEU A 202 -3.04 -41.25 -16.76
C LEU A 202 -2.33 -42.61 -16.80
N LYS A 203 -3.07 -43.70 -17.01
CA LYS A 203 -2.50 -45.06 -17.08
C LYS A 203 -1.55 -45.22 -18.24
N GLU A 204 -1.87 -44.65 -19.39
CA GLU A 204 -1.01 -44.72 -20.58
C GLU A 204 0.30 -43.94 -20.38
N ILE A 205 0.25 -42.76 -19.76
CA ILE A 205 1.45 -42.00 -19.40
C ILE A 205 2.32 -42.79 -18.43
N ASP A 206 1.72 -43.37 -17.38
CA ASP A 206 2.45 -44.21 -16.43
C ASP A 206 3.09 -45.41 -17.11
N ARG A 207 2.35 -46.11 -17.98
CA ARG A 207 2.84 -47.27 -18.74
C ARG A 207 4.09 -46.91 -19.55
N ARG A 208 4.04 -45.80 -20.31
CA ARG A 208 5.16 -45.31 -21.12
C ARG A 208 6.37 -44.88 -20.29
N LEU A 209 6.14 -44.27 -19.12
CA LEU A 209 7.23 -43.96 -18.19
C LEU A 209 7.86 -45.25 -17.66
N PHE A 210 7.07 -46.26 -17.27
CA PHE A 210 7.58 -47.54 -16.79
C PHE A 210 8.39 -48.30 -17.83
N GLU A 211 7.99 -48.26 -19.12
CA GLU A 211 8.77 -48.85 -20.22
C GLU A 211 10.19 -48.26 -20.31
N ASN A 212 10.35 -46.99 -19.91
CA ASN A 212 11.64 -46.32 -19.83
C ASN A 212 12.31 -46.46 -18.45
N ASN A 213 11.83 -47.36 -17.58
CA ASN A 213 12.26 -47.49 -16.19
C ASN A 213 12.16 -46.17 -15.40
N GLN A 214 11.10 -45.41 -15.65
CA GLN A 214 10.84 -44.11 -15.03
C GLN A 214 9.48 -44.07 -14.34
N VAL A 215 9.35 -43.20 -13.34
CA VAL A 215 8.09 -42.76 -12.74
C VAL A 215 8.13 -41.26 -12.52
N ASP A 216 7.00 -40.58 -12.54
CA ASP A 216 6.97 -39.17 -12.11
C ASP A 216 6.97 -39.05 -10.58
N GLY A 217 7.27 -37.83 -10.09
CA GLY A 217 7.37 -37.56 -8.65
C GLY A 217 6.10 -37.85 -7.85
N LEU A 218 4.90 -37.60 -8.41
CA LEU A 218 3.64 -37.88 -7.69
C LEU A 218 3.37 -39.39 -7.60
N THR A 219 3.70 -40.14 -8.65
CA THR A 219 3.66 -41.61 -8.62
C THR A 219 4.66 -42.17 -7.61
N ALA A 220 5.86 -41.59 -7.52
CA ALA A 220 6.83 -41.94 -6.49
C ALA A 220 6.29 -41.72 -5.07
N ASN A 221 5.57 -40.61 -4.83
CA ASN A 221 4.91 -40.35 -3.54
C ASN A 221 3.86 -41.44 -3.20
N ILE A 222 3.05 -41.85 -4.18
CA ILE A 222 2.06 -42.93 -3.99
C ILE A 222 2.75 -44.25 -3.64
N MET A 223 3.86 -44.58 -4.32
CA MET A 223 4.63 -45.80 -4.05
C MET A 223 5.29 -45.77 -2.68
N ALA A 224 5.85 -44.63 -2.28
CA ALA A 224 6.42 -44.40 -0.97
C ALA A 224 5.36 -44.61 0.13
N LEU A 225 4.17 -44.05 -0.03
CA LEU A 225 3.06 -44.26 0.89
C LEU A 225 2.63 -45.74 0.96
N LYS A 226 2.50 -46.42 -0.19
CA LYS A 226 2.20 -47.86 -0.25
C LYS A 226 3.22 -48.71 0.51
N TYR A 227 4.50 -48.36 0.41
CA TYR A 227 5.55 -49.04 1.17
C TYR A 227 5.34 -48.86 2.67
N ILE A 228 5.18 -47.62 3.15
CA ILE A 228 5.05 -47.32 4.58
C ILE A 228 3.80 -47.98 5.16
N VAL A 229 2.66 -47.93 4.45
CA VAL A 229 1.42 -48.55 4.91
C VAL A 229 1.56 -50.07 5.02
N LYS A 230 2.32 -50.70 4.12
CA LYS A 230 2.49 -52.16 4.11
C LYS A 230 3.54 -52.66 5.10
N HIS A 231 4.62 -51.92 5.31
CA HIS A 231 5.80 -52.38 6.05
C HIS A 231 6.07 -51.60 7.34
N GLY A 232 5.34 -50.51 7.58
CA GLY A 232 5.59 -49.58 8.67
C GLY A 232 6.71 -48.59 8.34
N ALA A 233 6.77 -47.53 9.13
CA ALA A 233 7.89 -46.60 9.14
C ALA A 233 8.96 -47.09 10.11
N GLU A 234 10.21 -47.25 9.64
CA GLU A 234 11.35 -47.61 10.49
C GLU A 234 11.70 -46.51 11.50
N GLU A 235 11.61 -45.26 11.06
CA GLU A 235 11.81 -44.08 11.90
C GLU A 235 10.45 -43.43 12.14
N ARG A 236 10.12 -43.22 13.41
CA ARG A 236 8.97 -42.45 13.84
C ARG A 236 9.43 -41.21 14.57
N TYR A 237 8.68 -40.13 14.42
CA TYR A 237 8.98 -38.85 15.03
C TYR A 237 7.95 -38.52 16.09
N GLN A 238 8.43 -38.10 17.25
CA GLN A 238 7.57 -37.73 18.38
C GLN A 238 6.77 -36.49 18.02
N HIS A 239 7.45 -35.49 17.46
CA HIS A 239 6.82 -34.26 17.00
C HIS A 239 7.17 -33.99 15.55
N ILE A 240 6.16 -33.58 14.77
CA ILE A 240 6.33 -33.16 13.39
C ILE A 240 5.83 -31.72 13.25
N ILE A 241 6.66 -30.85 12.72
CA ILE A 241 6.30 -29.46 12.39
C ILE A 241 6.36 -29.33 10.88
N ILE A 242 5.27 -28.86 10.27
CA ILE A 242 5.13 -28.77 8.82
C ILE A 242 4.96 -27.31 8.45
N ASP A 243 5.95 -26.76 7.75
CA ASP A 243 5.86 -25.42 7.17
C ASP A 243 5.30 -25.45 5.75
N GLU A 244 4.61 -24.37 5.36
CA GLU A 244 3.92 -24.23 4.08
C GLU A 244 2.94 -25.37 3.77
N ALA A 245 2.22 -25.86 4.79
CA ALA A 245 1.36 -27.04 4.64
C ALA A 245 0.22 -26.85 3.62
N GLN A 246 -0.14 -25.61 3.27
CA GLN A 246 -1.11 -25.33 2.21
C GLN A 246 -0.71 -25.84 0.83
N ASP A 247 0.57 -26.12 0.57
CA ASP A 247 1.03 -26.58 -0.74
C ASP A 247 1.12 -28.10 -0.86
N LEU A 248 0.89 -28.83 0.23
CA LEU A 248 1.02 -30.28 0.26
C LEU A 248 -0.17 -31.00 -0.39
N THR A 249 0.14 -32.08 -1.10
CA THR A 249 -0.85 -33.03 -1.62
C THR A 249 -1.42 -33.92 -0.52
N LYS A 250 -2.57 -34.56 -0.79
CA LYS A 250 -3.17 -35.53 0.16
C LYS A 250 -2.23 -36.70 0.44
N VAL A 251 -1.61 -37.26 -0.60
CA VAL A 251 -0.66 -38.38 -0.47
C VAL A 251 0.53 -38.01 0.41
N GLN A 252 1.06 -36.79 0.24
CA GLN A 252 2.14 -36.29 1.10
C GLN A 252 1.70 -36.12 2.54
N LEU A 253 0.50 -35.57 2.79
CA LEU A 253 -0.03 -35.43 4.15
C LEU A 253 -0.22 -36.80 4.82
N GLU A 254 -0.75 -37.80 4.11
CA GLU A 254 -0.90 -39.17 4.60
C GLU A 254 0.46 -39.83 4.88
N LEU A 255 1.46 -39.58 4.03
CA LEU A 255 2.83 -40.04 4.27
C LEU A 255 3.39 -39.46 5.56
N ILE A 256 3.19 -38.16 5.79
CA ILE A 256 3.63 -37.49 7.04
C ILE A 256 2.90 -38.07 8.25
N SER A 257 1.58 -38.28 8.15
CA SER A 257 0.78 -38.91 9.22
C SER A 257 1.37 -40.25 9.65
N ALA A 258 1.80 -41.07 8.68
CA ALA A 258 2.34 -42.40 8.93
C ALA A 258 3.72 -42.40 9.61
N LEU A 259 4.44 -41.28 9.57
CA LEU A 259 5.74 -41.08 10.23
C LEU A 259 5.62 -40.63 11.69
N LYS A 260 4.43 -40.25 12.15
CA LYS A 260 4.22 -39.86 13.56
C LYS A 260 4.38 -41.09 14.47
N ALA A 261 4.99 -40.88 15.64
CA ALA A 261 4.94 -41.84 16.73
C ALA A 261 3.51 -41.97 17.28
N GLU A 262 3.20 -43.12 17.88
CA GLU A 262 1.91 -43.42 18.49
C GLU A 262 2.01 -43.28 20.02
N GLN A 263 2.57 -42.18 20.49
CA GLN A 263 2.58 -41.83 21.92
C GLN A 263 1.54 -40.74 22.21
N GLU A 264 1.11 -40.64 23.47
CA GLU A 264 0.09 -39.69 23.91
C GLU A 264 0.50 -38.23 23.66
N GLU A 265 1.78 -37.92 23.84
CA GLU A 265 2.33 -36.58 23.64
C GLU A 265 2.77 -36.32 22.19
N SER A 266 2.70 -37.31 21.29
CA SER A 266 3.13 -37.13 19.90
C SER A 266 2.26 -36.10 19.17
N SER A 267 2.87 -35.22 18.39
CA SER A 267 2.16 -34.07 17.82
C SER A 267 2.49 -33.78 16.34
N ILE A 268 1.53 -33.16 15.65
CA ILE A 268 1.72 -32.59 14.32
C ILE A 268 1.22 -31.15 14.32
N LEU A 269 2.13 -30.22 14.04
CA LEU A 269 1.82 -28.80 13.90
C LEU A 269 1.84 -28.41 12.43
N PHE A 270 0.71 -27.91 11.93
CA PHE A 270 0.59 -27.36 10.58
C PHE A 270 0.75 -25.85 10.61
N LEU A 271 1.72 -25.31 9.88
CA LEU A 271 1.89 -23.88 9.65
C LEU A 271 1.41 -23.55 8.24
N MET A 272 0.48 -22.59 8.11
CA MET A 272 -0.16 -22.31 6.83
C MET A 272 -0.40 -20.84 6.52
N ASP A 273 -0.37 -20.51 5.23
CA ASP A 273 -0.82 -19.26 4.65
C ASP A 273 -1.52 -19.50 3.29
N VAL A 274 -2.86 -19.50 3.29
CA VAL A 274 -3.63 -19.81 2.09
C VAL A 274 -3.44 -18.76 0.98
N ALA A 275 -3.15 -17.51 1.32
CA ALA A 275 -2.85 -16.46 0.35
C ALA A 275 -1.60 -16.79 -0.48
N GLN A 276 -0.69 -17.59 0.08
CA GLN A 276 0.55 -17.99 -0.58
C GLN A 276 0.44 -19.33 -1.31
N SER A 277 -0.71 -20.00 -1.32
CA SER A 277 -0.88 -21.27 -2.05
C SER A 277 -0.75 -21.06 -3.57
N ILE A 278 0.36 -21.51 -4.15
CA ILE A 278 0.67 -21.34 -5.59
C ILE A 278 0.56 -22.66 -6.38
N TYR A 279 0.39 -23.81 -5.72
CA TYR A 279 0.34 -25.11 -6.40
C TYR A 279 -1.11 -25.62 -6.59
N PRO A 280 -1.54 -25.97 -7.83
CA PRO A 280 -2.92 -26.38 -8.10
C PRO A 280 -3.33 -27.73 -7.49
N HIS A 281 -2.36 -28.59 -7.16
CA HIS A 281 -2.56 -29.93 -6.60
C HIS A 281 -2.57 -29.96 -5.06
N ALA A 282 -2.43 -28.79 -4.43
CA ALA A 282 -2.58 -28.61 -2.99
C ALA A 282 -3.93 -29.16 -2.49
N TRP A 283 -3.91 -29.90 -1.38
CA TRP A 283 -5.12 -30.49 -0.80
C TRP A 283 -5.86 -29.55 0.15
N LEU A 284 -5.12 -28.81 0.99
CA LEU A 284 -5.67 -28.04 2.12
C LEU A 284 -6.21 -26.65 1.75
N THR A 285 -6.44 -26.38 0.47
CA THR A 285 -7.00 -25.12 -0.03
C THR A 285 -8.26 -25.39 -0.84
N LYS A 286 -9.05 -24.34 -1.11
CA LYS A 286 -10.24 -24.39 -1.98
C LYS A 286 -11.37 -25.29 -1.43
N GLY A 287 -11.73 -25.11 -0.16
CA GLY A 287 -12.93 -25.70 0.46
C GLY A 287 -12.77 -27.12 1.04
N ARG A 288 -11.57 -27.70 1.04
CA ARG A 288 -11.29 -29.00 1.68
C ARG A 288 -10.78 -28.83 3.11
N THR A 289 -11.15 -29.74 4.00
CA THR A 289 -10.89 -29.63 5.44
C THR A 289 -9.88 -30.67 5.95
N PHE A 290 -9.16 -30.33 7.01
CA PHE A 290 -8.29 -31.26 7.75
C PHE A 290 -9.01 -32.52 8.24
N LYS A 291 -10.30 -32.42 8.54
CA LYS A 291 -11.13 -33.55 8.96
C LYS A 291 -11.19 -34.63 7.87
N SER A 292 -11.11 -34.27 6.59
CA SER A 292 -11.15 -35.21 5.47
C SER A 292 -9.92 -36.13 5.39
N ILE A 293 -8.84 -35.79 6.10
CA ILE A 293 -7.59 -36.56 6.17
C ILE A 293 -7.31 -37.06 7.59
N GLY A 294 -8.33 -37.07 8.45
CA GLY A 294 -8.26 -37.65 9.80
C GLY A 294 -7.75 -36.70 10.89
N TYR A 295 -7.56 -35.42 10.61
CA TYR A 295 -7.15 -34.44 11.62
C TYR A 295 -8.34 -33.63 12.14
N ASP A 296 -8.71 -33.85 13.40
CA ASP A 296 -9.66 -32.97 14.11
C ASP A 296 -8.95 -31.74 14.67
N MET A 297 -9.32 -30.57 14.12
CA MET A 297 -8.75 -29.27 14.47
C MET A 297 -9.66 -28.45 15.40
N THR A 298 -10.79 -29.01 15.86
CA THR A 298 -11.72 -28.31 16.76
C THR A 298 -11.00 -27.80 18.00
N GLY A 299 -11.01 -26.48 18.23
CA GLY A 299 -10.34 -25.84 19.37
C GLY A 299 -8.81 -25.75 19.27
N LYS A 300 -8.20 -26.23 18.17
CA LYS A 300 -6.73 -26.31 17.99
C LYS A 300 -6.23 -25.49 16.79
N GLY A 301 -7.05 -24.54 16.34
CA GLY A 301 -6.73 -23.58 15.29
C GLY A 301 -6.36 -22.23 15.87
N TYR A 302 -5.15 -21.76 15.59
CA TYR A 302 -4.62 -20.47 16.03
C TYR A 302 -4.43 -19.54 14.83
N LYS A 303 -4.65 -18.25 15.03
CA LYS A 303 -4.54 -17.22 13.98
C LYS A 303 -3.48 -16.19 14.38
N LEU A 304 -2.50 -15.99 13.50
CA LEU A 304 -1.52 -14.90 13.58
C LEU A 304 -1.88 -13.83 12.55
N ASN A 305 -2.56 -12.78 12.99
CA ASN A 305 -3.11 -11.70 12.15
C ASN A 305 -2.18 -10.48 12.00
N LYS A 306 -1.15 -10.39 12.85
CA LYS A 306 -0.16 -9.31 12.82
C LYS A 306 1.04 -9.73 11.99
N ASN A 307 1.43 -8.88 11.05
CA ASN A 307 2.65 -9.01 10.29
C ASN A 307 3.75 -8.29 11.06
N TYR A 308 4.83 -8.99 11.43
CA TYR A 308 5.93 -8.43 12.21
C TYR A 308 7.19 -8.24 11.37
N ARG A 309 7.09 -8.56 10.08
CA ARG A 309 8.22 -8.68 9.16
C ARG A 309 8.21 -7.54 8.16
N THR A 310 7.15 -7.43 7.38
CA THR A 310 7.04 -6.50 6.25
C THR A 310 6.36 -5.22 6.73
N THR A 311 6.75 -4.09 6.16
CA THR A 311 6.16 -2.79 6.50
C THR A 311 4.68 -2.72 6.11
N THR A 312 3.92 -1.85 6.79
CA THR A 312 2.51 -1.59 6.45
C THR A 312 2.35 -1.21 4.98
N GLU A 313 3.25 -0.37 4.47
CA GLU A 313 3.25 0.18 3.12
C GLU A 313 3.45 -0.91 2.06
N ILE A 314 4.41 -1.82 2.25
CA ILE A 314 4.62 -2.97 1.35
C ILE A 314 3.42 -3.92 1.41
N SER A 315 2.89 -4.19 2.61
CA SER A 315 1.75 -5.09 2.79
C SER A 315 0.48 -4.55 2.14
N GLN A 316 0.22 -3.24 2.24
CA GLN A 316 -0.91 -2.57 1.58
C GLN A 316 -0.76 -2.60 0.07
N CYS A 317 0.44 -2.30 -0.45
CA CYS A 317 0.76 -2.39 -1.87
C CYS A 317 0.47 -3.81 -2.42
N ALA A 318 1.04 -4.84 -1.78
CA ALA A 318 0.84 -6.23 -2.18
C ALA A 318 -0.64 -6.66 -2.05
N TYR A 319 -1.34 -6.24 -1.00
CA TYR A 319 -2.76 -6.55 -0.84
C TYR A 319 -3.61 -5.88 -1.92
N SER A 320 -3.28 -4.66 -2.36
CA SER A 320 -4.02 -3.98 -3.44
C SER A 320 -4.05 -4.80 -4.74
N LEU A 321 -2.93 -5.48 -5.07
CA LEU A 321 -2.85 -6.43 -6.17
C LEU A 321 -3.78 -7.64 -5.97
N LEU A 322 -3.76 -8.24 -4.77
CA LEU A 322 -4.48 -9.48 -4.47
C LEU A 322 -5.99 -9.25 -4.32
N SER A 323 -6.39 -8.07 -3.85
CA SER A 323 -7.80 -7.70 -3.58
C SER A 323 -8.70 -7.75 -4.81
N LYS A 324 -8.12 -7.80 -6.01
CA LYS A 324 -8.85 -8.00 -7.28
C LYS A 324 -9.38 -9.43 -7.46
N GLU A 325 -8.95 -10.39 -6.65
CA GLU A 325 -9.35 -11.81 -6.72
C GLU A 325 -10.29 -12.19 -5.57
N LEU A 326 -11.60 -12.07 -5.78
CA LEU A 326 -12.62 -12.32 -4.75
C LEU A 326 -12.54 -13.72 -4.14
N GLU A 327 -12.31 -14.76 -4.96
CA GLU A 327 -12.20 -16.16 -4.51
C GLU A 327 -11.13 -16.37 -3.43
N ILE A 328 -10.06 -15.56 -3.42
CA ILE A 328 -8.99 -15.66 -2.43
C ILE A 328 -9.38 -14.93 -1.16
N VAL A 329 -9.94 -13.73 -1.30
CA VAL A 329 -10.30 -12.85 -0.19
C VAL A 329 -11.47 -13.42 0.62
N GLU A 330 -12.31 -14.23 -0.02
CA GLU A 330 -13.46 -14.90 0.60
C GLU A 330 -13.13 -16.28 1.22
N ASP A 331 -11.91 -16.81 1.07
CA ASP A 331 -11.53 -18.10 1.68
C ASP A 331 -11.53 -18.00 3.22
N GLU A 332 -12.17 -18.95 3.91
CA GLU A 332 -12.29 -18.97 5.38
C GLU A 332 -10.93 -19.05 6.11
N ASN A 333 -9.90 -19.57 5.43
CA ASN A 333 -8.54 -19.67 5.93
C ASN A 333 -7.69 -18.44 5.58
N PHE A 334 -8.19 -17.53 4.75
CA PHE A 334 -7.55 -16.26 4.46
C PHE A 334 -7.59 -15.36 5.69
N VAL A 335 -6.45 -14.77 6.02
CA VAL A 335 -6.34 -13.80 7.10
C VAL A 335 -6.11 -12.45 6.45
N LYS A 336 -7.00 -11.48 6.69
CA LYS A 336 -6.80 -10.11 6.20
C LYS A 336 -5.63 -9.46 6.96
N PRO A 337 -4.70 -8.77 6.27
CA PRO A 337 -3.66 -8.00 6.94
C PRO A 337 -4.30 -6.94 7.84
N THR A 338 -3.90 -6.92 9.12
CA THR A 338 -4.24 -5.80 10.01
C THR A 338 -3.13 -4.75 9.88
N LEU A 339 -3.50 -3.45 9.90
CA LEU A 339 -2.52 -2.35 9.87
C LEU A 339 -1.50 -2.53 11.01
N ILE A 340 -0.21 -2.43 10.66
CA ILE A 340 0.93 -2.82 11.51
C ILE A 340 1.48 -1.58 12.22
N GLU A 341 2.21 -1.76 13.33
CA GLU A 341 3.06 -0.73 13.95
C GLU A 341 4.38 -0.47 13.19
N ARG A 342 4.85 -1.40 12.34
CA ARG A 342 6.10 -1.28 11.58
C ARG A 342 5.85 -0.53 10.28
N HIS A 343 6.23 0.74 10.26
CA HIS A 343 6.17 1.61 9.10
C HIS A 343 7.52 1.68 8.38
N GLY A 344 7.47 1.90 7.07
CA GLY A 344 8.63 2.20 6.25
C GLY A 344 8.21 2.96 5.00
N GLU A 345 8.96 2.77 3.93
CA GLU A 345 8.71 3.46 2.67
C GLU A 345 7.79 2.63 1.76
N TYR A 346 6.99 3.31 0.94
CA TYR A 346 6.22 2.66 -0.10
C TYR A 346 7.14 1.99 -1.12
N PRO A 347 6.72 0.86 -1.72
CA PRO A 347 7.46 0.23 -2.80
C PRO A 347 7.77 1.20 -3.95
N VAL A 348 9.00 1.16 -4.44
CA VAL A 348 9.45 1.97 -5.56
C VAL A 348 9.13 1.24 -6.86
N TYR A 349 8.43 1.86 -7.79
CA TYR A 349 8.22 1.33 -9.14
C TYR A 349 8.97 2.13 -10.19
N ARG A 350 9.75 1.44 -11.03
CA ARG A 350 10.46 2.03 -12.18
C ARG A 350 10.16 1.29 -13.48
N HIS A 351 9.91 2.09 -14.52
CA HIS A 351 9.71 1.63 -15.89
C HIS A 351 10.84 2.13 -16.79
N PHE A 352 11.39 1.24 -17.61
CA PHE A 352 12.51 1.51 -18.52
C PHE A 352 12.13 1.22 -19.97
N GLU A 353 12.89 1.72 -20.93
CA GLU A 353 12.65 1.38 -22.35
C GLU A 353 13.26 0.01 -22.69
N SER A 354 14.39 -0.32 -22.08
CA SER A 354 15.16 -1.52 -22.40
C SER A 354 15.56 -2.33 -21.17
N SER A 355 15.81 -3.62 -21.38
CA SER A 355 16.39 -4.51 -20.35
C SER A 355 17.76 -3.99 -19.87
N LYS A 356 18.56 -3.39 -20.77
CA LYS A 356 19.86 -2.81 -20.44
C LYS A 356 19.74 -1.64 -19.46
N GLU A 357 18.80 -0.73 -19.67
CA GLU A 357 18.52 0.37 -18.73
C GLU A 357 18.08 -0.14 -17.36
N GLN A 358 17.19 -1.13 -17.32
CA GLN A 358 16.77 -1.77 -16.08
C GLN A 358 17.98 -2.35 -15.32
N THR A 359 18.85 -3.09 -16.00
CA THR A 359 20.05 -3.68 -15.39
C THR A 359 21.00 -2.60 -14.86
N ASN A 360 21.24 -1.54 -15.64
CA ASN A 360 22.06 -0.41 -15.19
C ASN A 360 21.48 0.27 -13.95
N TYR A 361 20.16 0.45 -13.90
CA TYR A 361 19.48 0.97 -12.71
C TYR A 361 19.66 0.05 -11.51
N VAL A 362 19.48 -1.27 -11.67
CA VAL A 362 19.66 -2.24 -10.60
C VAL A 362 21.07 -2.20 -10.02
N ILE A 363 22.10 -2.07 -10.86
CA ILE A 363 23.51 -1.93 -10.41
C ILE A 363 23.70 -0.64 -9.60
N ARG A 364 23.19 0.50 -10.10
CA ARG A 364 23.26 1.78 -9.38
C ARG A 364 22.53 1.70 -8.03
N LEU A 365 21.36 1.08 -8.03
CA LEU A 365 20.55 0.86 -6.83
C LEU A 365 21.30 0.03 -5.80
N ILE A 366 21.88 -1.11 -6.20
CA ILE A 366 22.68 -1.95 -5.30
C ILE A 366 23.85 -1.15 -4.72
N ASN A 367 24.58 -0.38 -5.54
CA ASN A 367 25.67 0.47 -5.05
C ASN A 367 25.20 1.53 -4.04
N ALA A 368 24.01 2.11 -4.22
CA ALA A 368 23.42 3.01 -3.24
C ALA A 368 23.05 2.27 -1.94
N LEU A 369 22.47 1.08 -2.05
CA LEU A 369 22.05 0.25 -0.92
C LEU A 369 23.22 -0.30 -0.10
N LYS A 370 24.37 -0.59 -0.73
CA LYS A 370 25.61 -1.03 -0.04
C LYS A 370 26.09 -0.06 1.05
N LYS A 371 25.65 1.20 1.03
CA LYS A 371 25.98 2.19 2.06
C LYS A 371 25.28 1.90 3.40
N SER A 372 24.14 1.21 3.38
CA SER A 372 23.31 0.96 4.56
C SER A 372 23.02 -0.53 4.80
N TYR A 373 23.23 -1.38 3.80
CA TYR A 373 22.88 -2.80 3.81
C TYR A 373 24.03 -3.69 3.35
N ASN A 374 24.06 -4.90 3.90
CA ASN A 374 24.96 -5.96 3.48
C ASN A 374 24.45 -6.63 2.19
N LEU A 375 25.34 -7.28 1.43
CA LEU A 375 24.92 -7.92 0.16
C LEU A 375 23.97 -9.09 0.41
N LYS A 376 24.19 -9.82 1.51
CA LYS A 376 23.30 -10.93 1.91
C LYS A 376 21.87 -10.50 2.25
N ASP A 377 21.66 -9.22 2.53
CA ASP A 377 20.35 -8.66 2.86
C ASP A 377 19.52 -8.36 1.59
N ILE A 378 20.12 -8.46 0.39
CA ILE A 378 19.51 -8.11 -0.91
C ILE A 378 19.19 -9.38 -1.71
N ALA A 379 17.94 -9.50 -2.14
CA ALA A 379 17.52 -10.49 -3.13
C ALA A 379 17.01 -9.83 -4.42
N ILE A 380 17.38 -10.42 -5.55
CA ILE A 380 16.82 -10.08 -6.87
C ILE A 380 15.97 -11.24 -7.34
N VAL A 381 14.73 -10.93 -7.69
CA VAL A 381 13.70 -11.93 -7.98
C VAL A 381 13.11 -11.72 -9.37
N SER A 382 13.06 -12.79 -10.16
CA SER A 382 12.45 -12.78 -11.50
C SER A 382 11.51 -13.98 -11.69
N ARG A 383 10.64 -13.93 -12.71
CA ARG A 383 9.79 -15.06 -13.08
C ARG A 383 10.59 -16.22 -13.68
N THR A 384 11.70 -15.94 -14.37
CA THR A 384 12.47 -16.94 -15.14
C THR A 384 13.93 -17.00 -14.71
N ASN A 385 14.54 -18.18 -14.80
CA ASN A 385 15.99 -18.35 -14.53
C ASN A 385 16.86 -17.63 -15.56
N LYS A 386 16.43 -17.61 -16.83
CA LYS A 386 17.18 -16.99 -17.93
C LYS A 386 17.49 -15.51 -17.65
N ALA A 387 16.51 -14.78 -17.12
CA ALA A 387 16.67 -13.38 -16.72
C ALA A 387 17.76 -13.21 -15.65
N LEU A 388 17.77 -14.10 -14.66
CA LEU A 388 18.73 -14.07 -13.55
C LEU A 388 20.14 -14.49 -13.99
N GLU A 389 20.25 -15.41 -14.95
CA GLU A 389 21.53 -15.81 -15.55
C GLU A 389 22.18 -14.64 -16.28
N LEU A 390 21.41 -13.94 -17.14
CA LEU A 390 21.89 -12.75 -17.84
C LEU A 390 22.28 -11.63 -16.86
N LEU A 391 21.50 -11.44 -15.80
CA LEU A 391 21.85 -10.46 -14.77
C LEU A 391 23.11 -10.85 -14.00
N GLN A 392 23.29 -12.13 -13.70
CA GLN A 392 24.47 -12.62 -12.99
C GLN A 392 25.76 -12.31 -13.76
N GLU A 393 25.77 -12.53 -15.08
CA GLU A 393 26.92 -12.18 -15.93
C GLU A 393 27.32 -10.70 -15.77
N VAL A 394 26.33 -9.80 -15.78
CA VAL A 394 26.58 -8.36 -15.63
C VAL A 394 27.00 -8.00 -14.20
N LEU A 395 26.46 -8.67 -13.18
CA LEU A 395 26.88 -8.47 -11.78
C LEU A 395 28.33 -8.93 -11.57
N ASP A 396 28.74 -10.02 -12.20
CA ASP A 396 30.10 -10.55 -12.13
C ASP A 396 31.09 -9.57 -12.81
N GLU A 397 30.73 -9.01 -13.97
CA GLU A 397 31.49 -7.93 -14.64
C GLU A 397 31.62 -6.68 -13.75
N ALA A 398 30.56 -6.34 -13.00
CA ALA A 398 30.56 -5.22 -12.05
C ALA A 398 31.22 -5.55 -10.69
N HIS A 399 31.86 -6.73 -10.56
CA HIS A 399 32.49 -7.23 -9.34
C HIS A 399 31.53 -7.23 -8.13
N MET A 400 30.28 -7.64 -8.34
CA MET A 400 29.27 -7.79 -7.30
C MET A 400 29.01 -9.26 -7.02
N PRO A 401 29.48 -9.79 -5.87
CA PRO A 401 29.24 -11.18 -5.50
C PRO A 401 27.75 -11.52 -5.53
N SER A 402 27.38 -12.54 -6.31
CA SER A 402 26.01 -12.99 -6.45
C SER A 402 25.90 -14.51 -6.48
N LEU A 403 24.80 -15.05 -5.97
CA LEU A 403 24.48 -16.47 -5.98
C LEU A 403 23.15 -16.72 -6.68
N LEU A 404 23.22 -17.40 -7.82
CA LEU A 404 22.05 -17.91 -8.52
C LEU A 404 21.57 -19.22 -7.90
N PHE A 405 20.34 -19.21 -7.40
CA PHE A 405 19.69 -20.39 -6.81
C PHE A 405 19.24 -21.35 -7.90
N LYS A 406 20.08 -22.35 -8.17
CA LYS A 406 19.73 -23.54 -8.95
C LYS A 406 19.62 -24.76 -8.03
N ASN A 407 18.79 -25.73 -8.40
CA ASN A 407 18.36 -26.87 -7.56
C ASN A 407 19.47 -27.78 -6.97
N ASN A 408 20.76 -27.52 -7.25
CA ASN A 408 21.89 -28.41 -6.95
C ASN A 408 23.11 -27.77 -6.25
N LYS A 409 23.10 -26.48 -5.88
CA LYS A 409 24.24 -25.87 -5.16
C LYS A 409 23.97 -25.80 -3.65
N GLU A 410 24.98 -26.07 -2.83
CA GLU A 410 24.93 -25.73 -1.41
C GLU A 410 24.76 -24.22 -1.25
N VAL A 411 23.81 -23.81 -0.41
CA VAL A 411 23.47 -22.40 -0.19
C VAL A 411 23.88 -22.02 1.22
N ASP A 412 24.79 -21.07 1.31
CA ASP A 412 25.10 -20.37 2.55
C ASP A 412 24.38 -19.02 2.58
N PHE A 413 23.41 -18.87 3.49
CA PHE A 413 22.68 -17.62 3.70
C PHE A 413 23.47 -16.59 4.53
N GLY A 414 24.57 -17.00 5.20
CA GLY A 414 25.45 -16.12 5.95
C GLY A 414 26.47 -15.36 5.09
N LYS A 415 26.77 -15.89 3.89
CA LYS A 415 27.78 -15.33 2.97
C LYS A 415 27.34 -14.00 2.35
N GLU A 416 28.27 -13.05 2.31
CA GLU A 416 28.10 -11.69 1.75
C GLU A 416 28.02 -11.67 0.22
N GLU A 417 26.87 -12.07 -0.31
CA GLU A 417 26.57 -12.08 -1.74
C GLU A 417 25.07 -11.89 -1.98
N ILE A 418 24.73 -11.29 -3.11
CA ILE A 418 23.34 -11.01 -3.53
C ILE A 418 22.67 -12.33 -3.92
N LYS A 419 21.45 -12.57 -3.46
CA LYS A 419 20.73 -13.82 -3.76
C LYS A 419 19.82 -13.62 -4.98
N LEU A 420 20.06 -14.39 -6.05
CA LEU A 420 19.26 -14.36 -7.28
C LEU A 420 18.30 -15.55 -7.29
N LEU A 421 17.00 -15.27 -7.27
CA LEU A 421 15.95 -16.26 -7.00
C LEU A 421 14.80 -16.15 -8.00
N THR A 422 14.20 -17.27 -8.39
CA THR A 422 12.91 -17.19 -9.08
C THR A 422 11.80 -16.84 -8.08
N MET A 423 10.68 -16.30 -8.55
CA MET A 423 9.51 -16.06 -7.70
C MET A 423 8.97 -17.34 -7.02
N HIS A 424 9.22 -18.53 -7.61
CA HIS A 424 8.88 -19.80 -6.95
C HIS A 424 9.88 -20.13 -5.83
N SER A 425 11.17 -19.90 -6.09
CA SER A 425 12.27 -20.22 -5.17
C SER A 425 12.34 -19.27 -3.97
N VAL A 426 11.85 -18.03 -4.11
CA VAL A 426 11.84 -17.04 -3.02
C VAL A 426 10.78 -17.36 -1.95
N LYS A 427 9.81 -18.23 -2.25
CA LYS A 427 8.77 -18.61 -1.31
C LYS A 427 9.36 -19.23 -0.04
N GLY A 428 8.89 -18.77 1.11
CA GLY A 428 9.41 -19.13 2.43
C GLY A 428 10.70 -18.40 2.84
N LEU A 429 11.39 -17.70 1.92
CA LEU A 429 12.59 -16.92 2.24
C LEU A 429 12.25 -15.46 2.56
N GLU A 430 13.18 -14.72 3.15
CA GLU A 430 12.97 -13.33 3.56
C GLU A 430 14.26 -12.52 3.40
N PHE A 431 14.13 -11.28 2.94
CA PHE A 431 15.25 -10.37 2.71
C PHE A 431 14.88 -8.95 3.12
N LYS A 432 15.82 -8.17 3.65
CA LYS A 432 15.55 -6.76 3.97
C LYS A 432 15.13 -6.01 2.71
N ILE A 433 15.83 -6.29 1.61
CA ILE A 433 15.57 -5.67 0.31
C ILE A 433 15.21 -6.75 -0.71
N VAL A 434 14.10 -6.54 -1.43
CA VAL A 434 13.73 -7.35 -2.59
C VAL A 434 13.59 -6.47 -3.82
N ILE A 435 14.24 -6.88 -4.91
CA ILE A 435 14.17 -6.23 -6.21
C ILE A 435 13.50 -7.20 -7.19
N LEU A 436 12.24 -6.94 -7.55
CA LEU A 436 11.51 -7.70 -8.56
C LEU A 436 11.78 -7.10 -9.93
N ILE A 437 12.38 -7.89 -10.83
CA ILE A 437 12.76 -7.45 -12.18
C ILE A 437 11.90 -8.12 -13.26
N GLU A 438 11.88 -7.49 -14.44
CA GLU A 438 11.15 -7.99 -15.61
C GLU A 438 9.64 -8.17 -15.38
N LEU A 439 9.01 -7.23 -14.67
CA LEU A 439 7.56 -7.20 -14.51
C LEU A 439 6.88 -6.70 -15.79
N ASN A 440 7.03 -7.48 -16.86
CA ASN A 440 6.65 -7.11 -18.23
C ASN A 440 5.50 -8.01 -18.73
N LYS A 441 4.78 -7.53 -19.74
CA LYS A 441 3.76 -8.30 -20.46
C LYS A 441 4.38 -9.58 -21.03
N ASN A 442 3.62 -10.68 -21.00
CA ASN A 442 4.01 -12.04 -21.41
C ASN A 442 5.12 -12.69 -20.57
N ILE A 443 5.76 -11.95 -19.66
CA ILE A 443 6.67 -12.52 -18.64
C ILE A 443 5.86 -12.80 -17.38
N ILE A 444 5.08 -11.82 -16.92
CA ILE A 444 4.13 -11.99 -15.81
C ILE A 444 2.86 -11.16 -16.08
N PRO A 445 1.66 -11.76 -16.18
CA PRO A 445 1.46 -13.20 -16.26
C PRO A 445 2.12 -13.79 -17.52
N TYR A 446 2.64 -14.99 -17.37
CA TYR A 446 3.13 -15.81 -18.46
C TYR A 446 1.92 -16.45 -19.13
N THR A 447 1.60 -16.05 -20.36
CA THR A 447 0.49 -16.61 -21.13
C THR A 447 1.04 -17.63 -22.12
N GLN A 448 0.67 -18.90 -21.97
CA GLN A 448 0.98 -19.90 -22.98
C GLN A 448 0.09 -19.73 -24.22
N SER A 449 0.67 -19.93 -25.40
CA SER A 449 -0.09 -19.95 -26.66
C SER A 449 -1.03 -21.15 -26.73
N GLY A 450 -2.27 -20.93 -27.17
CA GLY A 450 -3.24 -22.00 -27.44
C GLY A 450 -4.12 -22.41 -26.26
N LEU A 451 -4.08 -21.68 -25.14
CA LEU A 451 -5.00 -21.85 -24.01
C LEU A 451 -6.41 -21.33 -24.32
N THR A 452 -7.42 -21.93 -23.69
CA THR A 452 -8.77 -21.36 -23.67
C THR A 452 -8.81 -20.10 -22.80
N GLU A 453 -9.86 -19.27 -22.95
CA GLU A 453 -10.02 -18.07 -22.11
C GLU A 453 -10.09 -18.40 -20.61
N GLU A 454 -10.72 -19.52 -20.25
CA GLU A 454 -10.81 -19.97 -18.85
C GLU A 454 -9.43 -20.37 -18.31
N GLU A 455 -8.64 -21.13 -19.08
CA GLU A 455 -7.30 -21.56 -18.68
C GLU A 455 -6.34 -20.39 -18.55
N ALA A 456 -6.44 -19.40 -19.44
CA ALA A 456 -5.64 -18.17 -19.38
C ALA A 456 -5.97 -17.35 -18.12
N LYS A 457 -7.25 -17.26 -17.73
CA LYS A 457 -7.66 -16.60 -16.47
C LYS A 457 -7.11 -17.30 -15.24
N GLU A 458 -7.11 -18.63 -15.20
CA GLU A 458 -6.53 -19.39 -14.07
C GLU A 458 -4.99 -19.21 -13.99
N GLU A 459 -4.28 -19.17 -15.12
CA GLU A 459 -2.84 -18.84 -15.15
C GLU A 459 -2.56 -17.46 -14.58
N GLU A 460 -3.34 -16.49 -15.02
CA GLU A 460 -3.25 -15.13 -14.51
C GLU A 460 -3.45 -15.07 -13.00
N LYS A 461 -4.50 -15.73 -12.48
CA LYS A 461 -4.75 -15.82 -11.03
C LYS A 461 -3.54 -16.39 -10.28
N MET A 462 -2.93 -17.44 -10.80
CA MET A 462 -1.75 -18.07 -10.19
C MET A 462 -0.53 -17.15 -10.21
N ASP A 463 -0.24 -16.52 -11.35
CA ASP A 463 0.89 -15.61 -11.46
C ASP A 463 0.68 -14.32 -10.64
N ARG A 464 -0.57 -13.88 -10.43
CA ARG A 464 -0.89 -12.80 -9.48
C ARG A 464 -0.54 -13.16 -8.05
N LYS A 465 -0.89 -14.38 -7.60
CA LYS A 465 -0.45 -14.91 -6.30
C LYS A 465 1.07 -15.01 -6.20
N LEU A 466 1.72 -15.42 -7.29
CA LEU A 466 3.17 -15.53 -7.34
C LEU A 466 3.86 -14.15 -7.16
N LEU A 467 3.33 -13.11 -7.81
CA LEU A 467 3.81 -11.73 -7.61
C LEU A 467 3.56 -11.27 -6.18
N TYR A 468 2.36 -11.50 -5.62
CA TYR A 468 2.05 -11.22 -4.21
C TYR A 468 3.05 -11.87 -3.25
N VAL A 469 3.37 -13.16 -3.47
CA VAL A 469 4.37 -13.89 -2.67
C VAL A 469 5.73 -13.19 -2.78
N GLY A 470 6.17 -12.85 -3.99
CA GLY A 470 7.44 -12.14 -4.24
C GLY A 470 7.52 -10.79 -3.51
N MET A 471 6.46 -9.98 -3.60
CA MET A 471 6.38 -8.67 -2.93
C MET A 471 6.48 -8.80 -1.41
N THR A 472 5.79 -9.78 -0.83
CA THR A 472 5.75 -10.03 0.63
C THR A 472 7.01 -10.70 1.19
N ARG A 473 8.06 -10.90 0.37
CA ARG A 473 9.38 -11.34 0.84
C ARG A 473 10.26 -10.20 1.33
N ALA A 474 9.94 -8.96 0.97
CA ALA A 474 10.63 -7.78 1.47
C ALA A 474 10.28 -7.50 2.94
N GLN A 475 11.29 -7.23 3.76
CA GLN A 475 11.10 -6.79 5.14
C GLN A 475 11.08 -5.26 5.26
N GLU A 476 11.92 -4.54 4.49
CA GLU A 476 12.16 -3.10 4.66
C GLU A 476 11.91 -2.30 3.38
N SER A 477 12.45 -2.74 2.23
CA SER A 477 12.25 -2.04 0.96
C SER A 477 11.95 -3.00 -0.19
N LEU A 478 11.03 -2.58 -1.05
CA LEU A 478 10.61 -3.33 -2.23
C LEU A 478 10.78 -2.45 -3.47
N TYR A 479 11.46 -2.99 -4.48
CA TYR A 479 11.64 -2.35 -5.78
C TYR A 479 10.97 -3.21 -6.85
N LEU A 480 10.15 -2.57 -7.68
CA LEU A 480 9.43 -3.17 -8.80
C LEU A 480 9.97 -2.57 -10.10
N CYS A 481 10.53 -3.40 -10.97
CA CYS A 481 11.13 -2.97 -12.23
C CYS A 481 10.44 -3.62 -13.42
N SER A 482 10.18 -2.82 -14.44
CA SER A 482 9.66 -3.28 -15.73
C SER A 482 10.33 -2.52 -16.88
N TYR A 483 10.32 -3.08 -18.07
CA TYR A 483 10.77 -2.40 -19.28
C TYR A 483 9.90 -2.75 -20.49
N GLY A 484 9.91 -1.91 -21.52
CA GLY A 484 9.09 -2.10 -22.71
C GLY A 484 7.59 -2.08 -22.34
N GLU A 485 6.83 -3.12 -22.68
CA GLU A 485 5.44 -3.23 -22.22
C GLU A 485 5.37 -3.78 -20.79
N ALA A 486 4.97 -2.94 -19.83
CA ALA A 486 4.80 -3.34 -18.43
C ALA A 486 3.68 -4.40 -18.25
N SER A 487 3.84 -5.23 -17.22
CA SER A 487 2.83 -6.19 -16.79
C SER A 487 1.51 -5.49 -16.46
N LYS A 488 0.39 -6.11 -16.82
CA LYS A 488 -0.93 -5.63 -16.39
C LYS A 488 -1.08 -5.60 -14.86
N PHE A 489 -0.37 -6.45 -14.13
CA PHE A 489 -0.42 -6.46 -12.66
C PHE A 489 0.09 -5.16 -12.05
N ILE A 490 0.99 -4.44 -12.72
CA ILE A 490 1.39 -3.10 -12.28
C ILE A 490 0.21 -2.12 -12.30
N LYS A 491 -0.68 -2.25 -13.29
CA LYS A 491 -1.90 -1.42 -13.37
C LYS A 491 -2.95 -1.78 -12.33
N ASP A 492 -2.92 -3.02 -11.85
CA ASP A 492 -3.86 -3.52 -10.84
C ASP A 492 -3.47 -3.11 -9.41
N ILE A 493 -2.19 -2.78 -9.18
CA ILE A 493 -1.71 -2.21 -7.92
C ILE A 493 -2.24 -0.78 -7.80
N ASP A 494 -2.78 -0.45 -6.62
CA ASP A 494 -3.20 0.93 -6.33
C ASP A 494 -1.98 1.84 -6.27
N LYS A 495 -1.97 2.86 -7.12
CA LYS A 495 -0.78 3.68 -7.42
C LYS A 495 -0.36 4.55 -6.26
N LYS A 496 -1.27 4.85 -5.32
CA LYS A 496 -0.94 5.54 -4.07
C LYS A 496 -0.01 4.74 -3.16
N PHE A 497 0.15 3.44 -3.43
CA PHE A 497 1.06 2.55 -2.73
C PHE A 497 2.35 2.29 -3.51
N LEU A 498 2.61 3.05 -4.57
CA LEU A 498 3.85 3.01 -5.35
C LEU A 498 4.45 4.41 -5.37
N THR A 499 5.74 4.53 -5.05
CA THR A 499 6.47 5.80 -5.16
C THR A 499 7.42 5.78 -6.35
N MET A 500 7.75 6.95 -6.89
CA MET A 500 8.79 7.09 -7.90
C MET A 500 10.16 6.79 -7.31
N GLN A 501 10.46 7.26 -6.11
CA GLN A 501 11.78 7.09 -5.52
C GLN A 501 11.73 7.00 -4.00
N ASN A 502 12.79 6.43 -3.45
CA ASN A 502 12.87 6.23 -2.01
C ASN A 502 12.91 7.58 -1.28
N GLY A 503 12.10 7.71 -0.23
CA GLY A 503 11.96 8.93 0.57
C GLY A 503 11.09 10.03 -0.05
N SER A 504 10.45 9.79 -1.20
CA SER A 504 9.55 10.76 -1.83
C SER A 504 8.08 10.41 -1.62
N ARG A 505 7.28 11.44 -1.34
CA ARG A 505 5.81 11.41 -1.30
C ARG A 505 5.18 11.41 -2.69
N MET A 506 5.97 11.59 -3.75
CA MET A 506 5.48 11.55 -5.12
C MET A 506 5.19 10.11 -5.55
N ASN A 507 3.92 9.80 -5.77
CA ASN A 507 3.48 8.49 -6.25
C ASN A 507 4.03 8.19 -7.65
N ALA A 508 4.13 6.92 -8.03
CA ALA A 508 4.51 6.53 -9.39
C ALA A 508 3.55 7.12 -10.44
N PHE A 509 4.08 7.58 -11.58
CA PHE A 509 3.29 8.28 -12.61
C PHE A 509 1.99 7.54 -12.99
N TYR A 510 0.90 8.31 -13.09
CA TYR A 510 -0.38 7.83 -13.56
C TYR A 510 -1.12 8.82 -14.43
N GLN A 511 -1.83 8.27 -15.41
CA GLN A 511 -2.73 9.06 -16.23
C GLN A 511 -4.05 9.29 -15.48
N LEU A 512 -4.43 10.55 -15.35
CA LEU A 512 -5.70 10.99 -14.82
C LEU A 512 -6.80 10.93 -15.91
N PRO A 513 -8.06 10.64 -15.56
CA PRO A 513 -9.20 10.91 -16.43
C PRO A 513 -9.29 12.41 -16.73
N TYR A 514 -9.76 12.76 -17.94
CA TYR A 514 -9.81 14.15 -18.38
C TYR A 514 -10.73 15.02 -17.50
N GLU A 515 -11.75 14.42 -16.89
CA GLU A 515 -12.68 15.09 -15.98
C GLU A 515 -12.01 15.59 -14.70
N GLN A 516 -10.81 15.07 -14.39
CA GLN A 516 -10.02 15.46 -13.23
C GLN A 516 -8.92 16.48 -13.58
N TYR A 517 -8.80 16.90 -14.85
CA TYR A 517 -7.78 17.87 -15.26
C TYR A 517 -8.08 19.25 -14.66
N LEU A 518 -7.02 19.92 -14.21
CA LEU A 518 -7.03 21.28 -13.68
C LEU A 518 -6.55 22.27 -14.74
N PHE A 519 -6.96 23.53 -14.61
CA PHE A 519 -6.58 24.63 -15.50
C PHE A 519 -6.89 24.36 -16.98
N ILE A 520 -8.02 23.71 -17.26
CA ILE A 520 -8.45 23.28 -18.60
C ILE A 520 -8.44 24.45 -19.59
N GLU A 521 -8.75 25.65 -19.12
CA GLU A 521 -8.74 26.89 -19.90
C GLU A 521 -7.37 27.29 -20.46
N LYS A 522 -6.27 26.76 -19.91
CA LYS A 522 -4.89 27.01 -20.34
C LYS A 522 -4.27 25.85 -21.14
N ILE A 523 -4.99 24.74 -21.30
CA ILE A 523 -4.47 23.56 -22.02
C ILE A 523 -4.51 23.80 -23.53
N LYS A 524 -3.33 23.88 -24.16
CA LYS A 524 -3.20 24.03 -25.62
C LYS A 524 -3.54 22.74 -26.38
N ASN A 525 -3.03 21.60 -25.91
CA ASN A 525 -3.27 20.30 -26.53
C ASN A 525 -3.51 19.20 -25.49
N LYS A 526 -4.77 18.80 -25.36
CA LYS A 526 -5.23 17.80 -24.38
C LYS A 526 -4.66 16.39 -24.55
N HIS A 527 -4.06 16.08 -25.70
CA HIS A 527 -3.53 14.75 -26.01
C HIS A 527 -2.01 14.66 -25.93
N GLU A 528 -1.32 15.75 -25.60
CA GLU A 528 0.13 15.71 -25.42
C GLU A 528 0.49 14.93 -24.16
N GLN A 529 1.50 14.06 -24.28
CA GLN A 529 2.00 13.28 -23.14
C GLN A 529 2.52 14.18 -22.01
N GLU A 530 3.09 15.33 -22.38
CA GLU A 530 3.57 16.34 -21.42
C GLU A 530 2.44 16.87 -20.53
N GLU A 531 1.26 17.12 -21.10
CA GLU A 531 0.09 17.58 -20.35
C GLU A 531 -0.36 16.52 -19.34
N SER A 532 -0.38 15.25 -19.73
CA SER A 532 -0.70 14.15 -18.80
C SER A 532 0.25 14.11 -17.60
N ILE A 533 1.54 14.39 -17.82
CA ILE A 533 2.56 14.45 -16.74
C ILE A 533 2.35 15.69 -15.89
N ARG A 534 2.08 16.85 -16.49
CA ARG A 534 1.79 18.10 -15.76
C ARG A 534 0.58 17.94 -14.83
N GLN A 535 -0.50 17.34 -15.33
CA GLN A 535 -1.72 17.09 -14.55
C GLN A 535 -1.48 16.12 -13.39
N TRP A 536 -0.67 15.07 -13.63
CA TRP A 536 -0.22 14.18 -12.56
C TRP A 536 0.54 14.95 -11.46
N VAL A 537 1.52 15.78 -11.82
CA VAL A 537 2.27 16.59 -10.84
C VAL A 537 1.35 17.53 -10.05
N LEU A 538 0.40 18.21 -10.72
CA LEU A 538 -0.58 19.06 -10.05
C LEU A 538 -1.42 18.29 -9.02
N ALA A 539 -1.92 17.10 -9.39
CA ALA A 539 -2.68 16.27 -8.48
C ALA A 539 -1.85 15.81 -7.28
N GLU A 540 -0.58 15.47 -7.48
CA GLU A 540 0.31 15.07 -6.40
C GLU A 540 0.63 16.23 -5.45
N LEU A 541 0.91 17.43 -5.98
CA LEU A 541 1.14 18.63 -5.18
C LEU A 541 -0.05 18.93 -4.26
N ILE A 542 -1.28 18.75 -4.75
CA ILE A 542 -2.50 18.96 -3.96
C ILE A 542 -2.70 17.82 -2.94
N ASN A 543 -2.72 16.57 -3.41
CA ASN A 543 -3.20 15.45 -2.60
C ASN A 543 -2.14 14.93 -1.61
N ASN A 544 -0.86 14.93 -1.98
CA ASN A 544 0.21 14.34 -1.17
C ASN A 544 1.07 15.38 -0.46
N TYR A 545 1.24 16.55 -1.07
CA TYR A 545 2.00 17.65 -0.49
C TYR A 545 1.11 18.73 0.14
N GLY A 546 -0.20 18.74 -0.12
CA GLY A 546 -1.14 19.65 0.53
C GLY A 546 -1.12 21.08 0.00
N TYR A 547 -0.50 21.35 -1.15
CA TYR A 547 -0.53 22.68 -1.77
C TYR A 547 -1.92 22.94 -2.36
N PRO A 548 -2.71 23.89 -1.84
CA PRO A 548 -4.05 24.10 -2.32
C PRO A 548 -4.03 24.73 -3.72
N LYS A 549 -5.08 24.48 -4.51
CA LYS A 549 -5.16 24.85 -5.94
C LYS A 549 -4.91 26.35 -6.16
N GLU A 550 -5.31 27.19 -5.21
CA GLU A 550 -5.22 28.64 -5.26
C GLU A 550 -3.77 29.15 -5.28
N LEU A 551 -2.81 28.37 -4.77
CA LEU A 551 -1.38 28.70 -4.84
C LEU A 551 -0.74 28.25 -6.15
N LEU A 552 -1.39 27.40 -6.94
CA LEU A 552 -0.83 26.80 -8.14
C LEU A 552 -1.10 27.68 -9.36
N GLN A 553 -0.08 27.90 -10.18
CA GLN A 553 -0.20 28.56 -11.48
C GLN A 553 0.48 27.71 -12.55
N VAL A 554 -0.14 27.61 -13.73
CA VAL A 554 0.44 26.95 -14.90
C VAL A 554 0.85 27.98 -15.96
N GLU A 555 1.91 27.64 -16.71
CA GLU A 555 2.60 28.52 -17.67
C GLU A 555 3.03 29.86 -17.01
N TYR A 556 3.74 29.77 -15.88
CA TYR A 556 4.15 30.93 -15.09
C TYR A 556 5.29 31.70 -15.78
N PRO A 557 5.13 33.01 -16.06
CA PRO A 557 6.14 33.78 -16.79
C PRO A 557 7.35 34.14 -15.91
N VAL A 558 8.53 33.75 -16.38
CA VAL A 558 9.83 34.11 -15.78
C VAL A 558 10.58 35.03 -16.72
N ARG A 559 10.92 36.23 -16.25
CA ARG A 559 11.64 37.24 -17.05
C ARG A 559 13.14 37.14 -16.77
N SER A 560 13.91 36.83 -17.81
CA SER A 560 15.37 36.89 -17.80
C SER A 560 15.82 37.88 -18.87
N PHE A 561 16.25 39.07 -18.45
CA PHE A 561 16.60 40.19 -19.34
C PHE A 561 15.48 40.50 -20.36
N SER A 562 15.74 40.29 -21.67
CA SER A 562 14.83 40.57 -22.77
C SER A 562 13.95 39.39 -23.19
N GLN A 563 14.14 38.20 -22.60
CA GLN A 563 13.39 36.99 -22.92
C GLN A 563 12.43 36.61 -21.79
N VAL A 564 11.22 36.20 -22.17
CA VAL A 564 10.21 35.67 -21.24
C VAL A 564 10.15 34.16 -21.45
N GLY A 565 10.53 33.40 -20.43
CA GLY A 565 10.30 31.96 -20.35
C GLY A 565 8.98 31.66 -19.65
N LEU A 566 8.44 30.46 -19.86
CA LEU A 566 7.25 29.96 -19.16
C LEU A 566 7.63 28.69 -18.40
N VAL A 567 7.52 28.72 -17.08
CA VAL A 567 7.64 27.54 -16.22
C VAL A 567 6.31 26.78 -16.28
N ASP A 568 6.37 25.44 -16.36
CA ASP A 568 5.15 24.62 -16.46
C ASP A 568 4.21 24.79 -15.27
N ILE A 569 4.73 24.70 -14.04
CA ILE A 569 3.96 24.89 -12.80
C ILE A 569 4.76 25.73 -11.81
N ALA A 570 4.11 26.72 -11.20
CA ALA A 570 4.65 27.47 -10.07
C ALA A 570 3.70 27.38 -8.87
N VAL A 571 4.27 27.21 -7.68
CA VAL A 571 3.57 27.41 -6.41
C VAL A 571 3.93 28.79 -5.89
N ILE A 572 2.92 29.62 -5.64
CA ILE A 572 3.09 31.00 -5.22
C ILE A 572 2.85 31.11 -3.71
N ASN A 573 3.69 31.86 -3.01
CA ASN A 573 3.41 32.26 -1.65
C ASN A 573 2.38 33.40 -1.67
N SER A 574 1.22 33.17 -1.07
CA SER A 574 0.11 34.14 -1.09
C SER A 574 0.44 35.45 -0.37
N ASN A 575 1.35 35.45 0.62
CA ASN A 575 1.67 36.63 1.42
C ASN A 575 2.54 37.65 0.66
N ASN A 576 3.47 37.20 -0.18
CA ASN A 576 4.40 38.08 -0.90
C ASN A 576 4.29 37.97 -2.43
N GLN A 577 3.42 37.09 -2.93
CA GLN A 577 3.20 36.82 -4.36
C GLN A 577 4.47 36.35 -5.10
N MET A 578 5.47 35.83 -4.38
CA MET A 578 6.69 35.27 -4.95
C MET A 578 6.60 33.76 -5.13
N PRO A 579 7.25 33.19 -6.17
CA PRO A 579 7.27 31.75 -6.37
C PRO A 579 8.11 31.04 -5.30
N HIS A 580 7.52 30.01 -4.70
CA HIS A 580 8.15 29.15 -3.69
C HIS A 580 8.73 27.87 -4.31
N LEU A 581 8.01 27.28 -5.27
CA LEU A 581 8.38 26.06 -5.96
C LEU A 581 8.14 26.22 -7.46
N PHE A 582 9.10 25.78 -8.27
CA PHE A 582 8.94 25.62 -9.71
C PHE A 582 8.96 24.15 -10.10
N VAL A 583 8.14 23.79 -11.08
CA VAL A 583 8.17 22.47 -11.71
C VAL A 583 8.33 22.64 -13.21
N GLU A 584 9.30 21.91 -13.76
CA GLU A 584 9.50 21.77 -15.20
C GLU A 584 9.17 20.34 -15.62
N VAL A 585 8.36 20.22 -16.66
CA VAL A 585 7.86 18.94 -17.19
C VAL A 585 8.36 18.76 -18.62
N LYS A 586 8.65 17.51 -18.97
CA LYS A 586 8.99 17.11 -20.35
C LYS A 586 8.24 15.86 -20.77
N GLN A 587 8.18 15.61 -22.06
CA GLN A 587 7.69 14.35 -22.61
C GLN A 587 8.60 13.18 -22.19
N ARG A 588 8.02 11.96 -22.12
CA ARG A 588 8.71 10.77 -21.59
C ARG A 588 9.95 10.33 -22.38
N ASN A 589 10.09 10.76 -23.63
CA ASN A 589 11.22 10.45 -24.51
C ASN A 589 12.36 11.46 -24.40
N VAL A 590 12.17 12.56 -23.67
CA VAL A 590 13.17 13.61 -23.46
C VAL A 590 13.99 13.27 -22.22
N ALA A 591 15.31 13.49 -22.30
CA ALA A 591 16.23 13.26 -21.21
C ALA A 591 15.93 14.21 -20.04
N ILE A 592 15.98 13.71 -18.81
CA ILE A 592 15.63 14.51 -17.62
C ILE A 592 16.57 15.71 -17.45
N GLU A 593 17.81 15.61 -17.94
CA GLU A 593 18.82 16.66 -17.90
C GLU A 593 18.37 17.94 -18.63
N GLU A 594 17.53 17.81 -19.67
CA GLU A 594 16.96 18.97 -20.37
C GLU A 594 15.98 19.73 -19.46
N ALA A 595 15.09 19.01 -18.77
CA ALA A 595 14.18 19.59 -17.77
C ALA A 595 14.95 20.24 -16.62
N VAL A 596 16.00 19.58 -16.13
CA VAL A 596 16.86 20.09 -15.05
C VAL A 596 17.60 21.35 -15.47
N ALA A 597 18.18 21.38 -16.67
CA ALA A 597 18.91 22.55 -17.17
C ALA A 597 17.98 23.78 -17.30
N GLN A 598 16.77 23.57 -17.82
CA GLN A 598 15.77 24.63 -17.95
C GLN A 598 15.27 25.12 -16.59
N LEU A 599 14.96 24.20 -15.67
CA LEU A 599 14.54 24.52 -14.30
C LEU A 599 15.61 25.35 -13.56
N LYS A 600 16.89 24.95 -13.65
CA LYS A 600 18.00 25.70 -13.04
C LYS A 600 18.11 27.13 -13.59
N SER A 601 17.90 27.31 -14.90
CA SER A 601 17.87 28.64 -15.53
C SER A 601 16.80 29.54 -14.92
N TYR A 602 15.58 29.01 -14.72
CA TYR A 602 14.47 29.76 -14.14
C TYR A 602 14.64 30.05 -12.64
N MET A 603 15.11 29.07 -11.87
CA MET A 603 15.37 29.24 -10.45
C MET A 603 16.46 30.29 -10.19
N ASN A 604 17.51 30.33 -11.03
CA ASN A 604 18.63 31.27 -10.89
C ASN A 604 18.21 32.75 -10.98
N VAL A 605 17.12 33.06 -11.69
CA VAL A 605 16.63 34.45 -11.87
C VAL A 605 15.42 34.79 -10.99
N SER A 606 14.82 33.81 -10.31
CA SER A 606 13.52 33.96 -9.64
C SER A 606 13.56 33.78 -8.12
N ASN A 607 14.73 33.54 -7.52
CA ASN A 607 14.90 33.32 -6.07
C ASN A 607 13.94 32.25 -5.47
N VAL A 608 13.64 31.22 -6.25
CA VAL A 608 12.74 30.13 -5.86
C VAL A 608 13.43 29.18 -4.88
N THR A 609 12.68 28.68 -3.89
CA THR A 609 13.22 27.83 -2.82
C THR A 609 13.45 26.39 -3.28
N TYR A 610 12.53 25.84 -4.07
CA TYR A 610 12.59 24.44 -4.50
C TYR A 610 12.29 24.27 -5.99
N GLY A 611 12.83 23.20 -6.58
CA GLY A 611 12.58 22.83 -7.96
C GLY A 611 12.20 21.37 -8.12
N ILE A 612 11.26 21.06 -9.01
CA ILE A 612 10.99 19.70 -9.50
C ILE A 612 11.24 19.66 -11.00
N ALA A 613 12.04 18.69 -11.45
CA ALA A 613 12.14 18.35 -12.86
C ALA A 613 11.60 16.93 -13.07
N THR A 614 10.71 16.73 -14.06
CA THR A 614 10.21 15.38 -14.37
C THR A 614 9.85 15.19 -15.83
N ASN A 615 10.06 13.98 -16.33
CA ASN A 615 9.53 13.50 -17.62
C ASN A 615 8.51 12.37 -17.44
N GLY A 616 7.98 12.17 -16.21
CA GLY A 616 7.06 11.08 -15.86
C GLY A 616 7.70 9.68 -15.78
N LYS A 617 8.95 9.50 -16.20
CA LYS A 617 9.76 8.28 -15.93
C LYS A 617 10.72 8.51 -14.76
N GLU A 618 11.32 9.68 -14.76
CA GLU A 618 12.30 10.15 -13.80
C GLU A 618 11.78 11.43 -13.15
N ILE A 619 12.24 11.67 -11.93
CA ILE A 619 11.93 12.87 -11.17
C ILE A 619 13.16 13.25 -10.37
N LEU A 620 13.46 14.54 -10.32
CA LEU A 620 14.53 15.13 -9.55
C LEU A 620 13.99 16.31 -8.76
N PHE A 621 14.42 16.41 -7.50
CA PHE A 621 14.09 17.51 -6.61
C PHE A 621 15.36 18.31 -6.34
N LEU A 622 15.26 19.63 -6.42
CA LEU A 622 16.38 20.54 -6.20
C LEU A 622 16.07 21.51 -5.05
N ASP A 623 17.08 21.79 -4.22
CA ASP A 623 17.06 22.95 -3.34
C ASP A 623 17.43 24.25 -4.09
N GLN A 624 17.38 25.38 -3.39
CA GLN A 624 17.73 26.70 -3.93
C GLN A 624 19.17 26.78 -4.44
N GLN A 625 20.07 25.93 -3.94
CA GLN A 625 21.49 25.86 -4.34
C GLN A 625 21.72 24.85 -5.47
N PHE A 626 20.66 24.28 -6.04
CA PHE A 626 20.69 23.25 -7.09
C PHE A 626 21.24 21.89 -6.66
N ASN A 627 21.31 21.61 -5.36
CA ASN A 627 21.65 20.28 -4.87
C ASN A 627 20.43 19.37 -5.00
N GLU A 628 20.68 18.11 -5.36
CA GLU A 628 19.64 17.10 -5.39
C GLU A 628 19.22 16.74 -3.95
N ILE A 629 17.92 16.87 -3.68
CA ILE A 629 17.30 16.48 -2.41
C ILE A 629 16.38 15.27 -2.64
N LYS A 630 16.04 14.56 -1.56
CA LYS A 630 15.17 13.37 -1.66
C LYS A 630 13.74 13.72 -2.04
N ASP A 631 13.23 14.83 -1.51
CA ASP A 631 11.87 15.29 -1.72
C ASP A 631 11.72 16.77 -1.32
N ILE A 632 10.66 17.43 -1.78
CA ILE A 632 10.27 18.78 -1.35
C ILE A 632 9.42 18.74 -0.06
N PRO A 633 9.37 19.85 0.70
CA PRO A 633 8.49 19.92 1.86
C PRO A 633 7.01 19.94 1.46
N VAL A 634 6.17 19.49 2.40
CA VAL A 634 4.72 19.69 2.34
C VAL A 634 4.37 21.18 2.47
N CYS A 635 3.18 21.56 2.03
CA CYS A 635 2.69 22.92 2.12
C CYS A 635 2.73 23.41 3.56
N ASP A 636 3.47 24.50 3.77
CA ASP A 636 3.60 25.17 5.05
C ASP A 636 2.53 26.26 5.19
N ILE A 637 2.00 26.43 6.40
CA ILE A 637 0.97 27.44 6.71
C ILE A 637 1.43 28.87 6.38
N THR A 638 2.74 29.13 6.39
CA THR A 638 3.35 30.42 6.00
C THR A 638 3.18 30.78 4.53
N LEU A 639 2.79 29.82 3.68
CA LEU A 639 2.46 30.06 2.27
C LEU A 639 1.01 30.51 2.06
N LEU A 640 0.15 30.30 3.07
CA LEU A 640 -1.27 30.66 3.06
C LEU A 640 -1.47 32.10 3.54
N PRO A 641 -2.56 32.78 3.14
CA PRO A 641 -2.75 34.19 3.46
C PRO A 641 -2.91 34.35 4.97
N THR A 642 -2.25 35.38 5.51
CA THR A 642 -2.41 35.76 6.92
C THR A 642 -3.88 36.05 7.24
N THR A 643 -4.43 35.34 8.22
CA THR A 643 -5.82 35.47 8.66
C THR A 643 -5.98 36.49 9.80
N MET A 644 -4.88 37.16 10.18
CA MET A 644 -4.81 38.12 11.27
C MET A 644 -5.16 39.54 10.81
N GLU A 645 -6.16 40.17 11.45
CA GLU A 645 -6.54 41.56 11.25
C GLU A 645 -6.31 42.40 12.51
N ARG A 646 -5.95 43.67 12.34
CA ARG A 646 -5.70 44.63 13.42
C ARG A 646 -6.77 45.72 13.48
N TYR A 647 -7.24 46.01 14.68
CA TYR A 647 -8.27 47.01 14.93
C TYR A 647 -7.99 47.79 16.21
N ILE A 648 -8.65 48.94 16.36
CA ILE A 648 -8.76 49.69 17.61
C ILE A 648 -10.24 49.86 17.91
N TYR A 649 -10.70 49.37 19.06
CA TYR A 649 -12.02 49.68 19.60
C TYR A 649 -11.95 50.90 20.52
N VAL A 650 -12.76 51.91 20.25
CA VAL A 650 -12.88 53.14 21.04
C VAL A 650 -14.22 53.12 21.77
N ASP A 651 -14.21 52.91 23.08
CA ASP A 651 -15.43 53.00 23.92
C ASP A 651 -15.83 54.48 24.07
N LYS A 652 -16.98 54.88 23.53
CA LYS A 652 -17.44 56.28 23.59
C LYS A 652 -17.99 56.69 24.96
N GLY A 653 -18.22 55.74 25.86
CA GLY A 653 -18.58 56.01 27.25
C GLY A 653 -17.38 56.32 28.14
N SER A 654 -16.28 55.58 28.00
CA SER A 654 -15.05 55.78 28.80
C SER A 654 -13.95 56.56 28.08
N TYR A 655 -14.07 56.75 26.76
CA TYR A 655 -13.05 57.30 25.87
C TYR A 655 -11.72 56.53 25.89
N ARG A 656 -11.76 55.25 26.27
CA ARG A 656 -10.59 54.35 26.25
C ARG A 656 -10.46 53.67 24.89
N ASN A 657 -9.23 53.56 24.42
CA ASN A 657 -8.86 52.85 23.20
C ASN A 657 -8.34 51.46 23.55
N TYR A 658 -8.81 50.45 22.82
CA TYR A 658 -8.41 49.06 22.95
C TYR A 658 -7.87 48.57 21.60
N PRO A 659 -6.55 48.62 21.38
CA PRO A 659 -5.92 47.97 20.24
C PRO A 659 -6.04 46.44 20.36
N PHE A 660 -6.37 45.76 19.27
CA PHE A 660 -6.48 44.31 19.27
C PHE A 660 -6.21 43.68 17.90
N GLU A 661 -5.78 42.42 17.94
CA GLU A 661 -5.64 41.56 16.78
C GLU A 661 -6.68 40.44 16.84
N ARG A 662 -7.19 40.01 15.69
CA ARG A 662 -8.10 38.86 15.58
C ARG A 662 -7.71 37.97 14.42
N ASP A 663 -7.89 36.66 14.57
CA ASP A 663 -7.84 35.72 13.46
C ASP A 663 -9.26 35.54 12.87
N ILE A 664 -9.40 35.61 11.55
CA ILE A 664 -10.69 35.38 10.87
C ILE A 664 -11.19 33.93 11.08
N ASN A 665 -10.28 32.97 11.27
CA ASN A 665 -10.60 31.55 11.39
C ASN A 665 -10.70 31.05 12.84
N VAL A 666 -10.26 31.85 13.82
CA VAL A 666 -10.26 31.47 15.24
C VAL A 666 -11.07 32.48 16.06
N ALA A 667 -11.87 31.96 16.99
CA ALA A 667 -12.72 32.75 17.87
C ALA A 667 -11.95 33.43 19.02
N GLU A 668 -10.85 34.13 18.71
CA GLU A 668 -9.95 34.72 19.69
C GLU A 668 -9.63 36.18 19.36
N ILE A 669 -9.51 37.01 20.41
CA ILE A 669 -9.05 38.40 20.32
C ILE A 669 -7.82 38.56 21.20
N ILE A 670 -6.72 39.02 20.60
CA ILE A 670 -5.44 39.23 21.27
C ILE A 670 -5.25 40.72 21.53
N THR A 671 -4.90 41.06 22.76
CA THR A 671 -4.63 42.44 23.19
C THR A 671 -3.30 42.50 23.95
N GLU A 672 -2.79 43.70 24.23
CA GLU A 672 -1.59 43.86 25.07
C GLU A 672 -1.79 43.33 26.51
N GLU A 673 -3.04 43.30 26.99
CA GLU A 673 -3.39 42.89 28.36
C GLU A 673 -3.71 41.38 28.47
N GLY A 674 -3.83 40.66 27.35
CA GLY A 674 -4.12 39.22 27.31
C GLY A 674 -4.99 38.80 26.11
N THR A 675 -5.34 37.51 26.08
CA THR A 675 -6.17 36.89 25.03
C THR A 675 -7.58 36.60 25.54
N PHE A 676 -8.59 36.99 24.77
CA PHE A 676 -10.00 36.67 25.00
C PHE A 676 -10.41 35.48 24.13
N SER A 677 -10.94 34.42 24.77
CA SER A 677 -11.46 33.22 24.10
C SER A 677 -12.96 33.33 23.80
N GLU A 678 -13.49 32.43 22.97
CA GLU A 678 -14.89 32.46 22.48
C GLU A 678 -15.95 32.69 23.57
N ASP A 679 -15.80 32.06 24.74
CA ASP A 679 -16.74 32.17 25.85
C ASP A 679 -16.86 33.59 26.43
N THR A 680 -15.81 34.40 26.27
CA THR A 680 -15.69 35.78 26.76
C THR A 680 -16.05 36.83 25.70
N LEU A 681 -16.37 36.40 24.48
CA LEU A 681 -16.72 37.28 23.37
C LEU A 681 -18.24 37.41 23.20
N GLN A 682 -18.68 38.59 22.82
CA GLN A 682 -20.05 38.87 22.39
C GLN A 682 -20.10 38.97 20.86
N ASN A 683 -21.01 38.22 20.25
CA ASN A 683 -21.25 38.27 18.81
C ASN A 683 -22.21 39.42 18.46
N ILE A 684 -21.79 40.32 17.58
CA ILE A 684 -22.52 41.54 17.18
C ILE A 684 -22.75 41.51 15.67
N LYS A 685 -23.99 41.73 15.23
CA LYS A 685 -24.34 41.71 13.81
C LYS A 685 -23.91 43.01 13.12
N ILE A 686 -23.38 42.89 11.90
CA ILE A 686 -23.05 44.02 11.02
C ILE A 686 -24.20 44.20 10.03
N TYR A 687 -24.80 45.39 10.03
CA TYR A 687 -25.86 45.80 9.11
C TYR A 687 -25.30 46.72 8.02
N SER A 688 -26.11 47.00 6.99
CA SER A 688 -25.71 47.80 5.81
C SER A 688 -25.14 49.18 6.16
N ASP A 689 -24.47 49.79 5.19
CA ASP A 689 -23.69 51.00 5.39
C ASP A 689 -24.57 52.21 5.76
N ILE A 690 -24.06 53.11 6.62
CA ILE A 690 -24.72 54.34 7.07
C ILE A 690 -24.02 55.57 6.48
N ALA A 691 -24.79 56.56 6.05
CA ALA A 691 -24.25 57.82 5.56
C ALA A 691 -23.98 58.81 6.70
N ALA A 692 -22.71 59.15 6.90
CA ALA A 692 -22.28 60.35 7.61
C ALA A 692 -22.33 61.56 6.65
N GLY A 693 -23.47 61.79 5.99
CA GLY A 693 -23.68 62.85 4.99
C GLY A 693 -25.12 62.85 4.46
N MET A 694 -25.31 63.02 3.14
CA MET A 694 -26.64 62.90 2.52
C MET A 694 -27.26 61.51 2.78
N PRO A 695 -28.56 61.42 3.11
CA PRO A 695 -29.17 60.15 3.51
C PRO A 695 -29.15 59.11 2.36
N ILE A 696 -28.72 57.87 2.65
CA ILE A 696 -28.74 56.72 1.72
C ILE A 696 -29.78 55.69 2.18
N GLU A 697 -30.55 55.14 1.24
CA GLU A 697 -31.56 54.10 1.46
C GLU A 697 -30.95 52.85 2.12
N ILE A 698 -31.56 52.35 3.21
CA ILE A 698 -31.11 51.13 3.87
C ILE A 698 -31.63 49.89 3.12
N VAL A 699 -30.73 48.93 2.91
CA VAL A 699 -31.10 47.54 2.63
C VAL A 699 -30.92 46.76 3.93
N ASP A 700 -31.99 46.16 4.45
CA ASP A 700 -32.05 45.46 5.75
C ASP A 700 -31.30 44.09 5.72
N GLU A 701 -30.12 44.05 5.11
CA GLU A 701 -29.33 42.83 4.88
C GLU A 701 -28.16 42.74 5.87
N ILE A 702 -28.06 41.62 6.58
CA ILE A 702 -26.95 41.34 7.50
C ILE A 702 -25.71 41.02 6.66
N LYS A 703 -24.68 41.88 6.73
CA LYS A 703 -23.42 41.71 5.98
C LYS A 703 -22.43 40.76 6.66
N GLY A 704 -22.61 40.47 7.94
CA GLY A 704 -21.74 39.57 8.69
C GLY A 704 -21.86 39.74 10.19
N ASN A 705 -20.90 39.18 10.92
CA ASN A 705 -20.79 39.25 12.37
C ASN A 705 -19.41 39.76 12.77
N PHE A 706 -19.35 40.48 13.89
CA PHE A 706 -18.11 40.93 14.53
C PHE A 706 -18.15 40.53 16.00
N ARG A 707 -17.03 40.02 16.51
CA ARG A 707 -16.91 39.62 17.92
C ARG A 707 -16.11 40.69 18.68
N LEU A 708 -16.58 41.08 19.86
CA LEU A 708 -15.87 41.96 20.80
C LEU A 708 -15.91 41.37 22.21
N PRO A 709 -14.92 41.61 23.08
CA PRO A 709 -14.97 41.18 24.47
C PRO A 709 -16.20 41.72 25.21
N LYS A 710 -16.87 40.83 25.97
CA LYS A 710 -18.06 41.15 26.77
C LYS A 710 -17.84 42.31 27.74
N GLU A 711 -16.63 42.45 28.24
CA GLU A 711 -16.22 43.54 29.14
C GLU A 711 -16.25 44.91 28.43
N TRP A 712 -15.89 44.97 27.15
CA TRP A 712 -15.89 46.23 26.38
C TRP A 712 -17.30 46.63 25.99
N THR A 713 -18.12 45.65 25.64
CA THR A 713 -19.53 45.83 25.25
C THR A 713 -20.46 45.98 26.45
N LYS A 714 -19.97 45.69 27.67
CA LYS A 714 -20.74 45.69 28.93
C LYS A 714 -21.95 44.75 28.85
N GLU A 715 -21.82 43.65 28.10
CA GLU A 715 -22.84 42.61 27.88
C GLU A 715 -24.22 43.10 27.42
N ARG A 716 -24.27 44.20 26.66
CA ARG A 716 -25.55 44.79 26.22
C ARG A 716 -26.20 43.95 25.12
N PRO A 717 -27.44 43.44 25.28
CA PRO A 717 -28.06 42.51 24.33
C PRO A 717 -28.49 43.15 23.00
N GLY A 718 -28.69 44.47 22.95
CA GLY A 718 -29.19 45.22 21.80
C GLY A 718 -28.14 45.85 20.88
N LEU A 719 -26.89 45.37 20.90
CA LEU A 719 -25.81 45.95 20.10
C LEU A 719 -25.85 45.50 18.62
N TYR A 720 -25.55 46.44 17.73
CA TYR A 720 -25.33 46.18 16.30
C TYR A 720 -24.28 47.13 15.71
N ILE A 721 -23.68 46.76 14.58
CA ILE A 721 -22.61 47.51 13.92
C ILE A 721 -23.09 48.05 12.57
N LEU A 722 -22.69 49.29 12.25
CA LEU A 722 -22.88 49.92 10.95
C LEU A 722 -21.54 50.38 10.37
N ASN A 723 -21.35 50.28 9.06
CA ASN A 723 -20.17 50.83 8.38
C ASN A 723 -20.41 52.28 7.98
N VAL A 724 -19.50 53.18 8.36
CA VAL A 724 -19.61 54.61 8.09
C VAL A 724 -19.16 54.95 6.67
N ARG A 725 -19.95 55.77 5.98
CA ARG A 725 -19.60 56.40 4.70
C ARG A 725 -19.77 57.92 4.78
N GLY A 726 -18.73 58.68 4.47
CA GLY A 726 -18.74 60.15 4.52
C GLY A 726 -18.03 60.72 5.74
N ASP A 727 -18.05 62.05 5.87
CA ASP A 727 -17.14 62.82 6.72
C ASP A 727 -17.85 63.85 7.63
N SER A 728 -19.19 63.84 7.72
CA SER A 728 -19.92 64.77 8.59
C SER A 728 -19.65 64.60 10.09
N MET A 729 -18.96 63.52 10.49
CA MET A 729 -18.70 63.19 11.89
C MET A 729 -17.20 63.25 12.26
N LEU A 730 -16.37 63.89 11.43
CA LEU A 730 -14.92 64.01 11.65
C LEU A 730 -14.54 64.60 13.01
N GLY A 731 -15.24 65.64 13.48
CA GLY A 731 -14.98 66.24 14.80
C GLY A 731 -15.26 65.31 15.99
N ALA A 732 -16.06 64.26 15.81
CA ALA A 732 -16.26 63.19 16.79
C ALA A 732 -15.24 62.04 16.66
N GLY A 733 -14.26 62.18 15.77
CA GLY A 733 -13.23 61.17 15.48
C GLY A 733 -13.77 59.95 14.74
N ILE A 734 -14.78 60.13 13.88
CA ILE A 734 -15.40 59.07 13.07
C ILE A 734 -15.14 59.39 11.60
N GLU A 735 -14.44 58.48 10.91
CA GLU A 735 -14.01 58.64 9.53
C GLU A 735 -14.76 57.68 8.59
N SER A 736 -14.74 57.98 7.29
CA SER A 736 -15.31 57.08 6.29
C SER A 736 -14.52 55.77 6.25
N GLY A 737 -15.20 54.64 6.38
CA GLY A 737 -14.58 53.31 6.50
C GLY A 737 -14.53 52.76 7.93
N ASP A 738 -14.78 53.59 8.95
CA ASP A 738 -14.92 53.13 10.34
C ASP A 738 -16.20 52.29 10.53
N MET A 739 -16.18 51.38 11.51
CA MET A 739 -17.37 50.65 11.97
C MET A 739 -17.87 51.28 13.28
N VAL A 740 -19.15 51.59 13.39
CA VAL A 740 -19.76 52.15 14.61
C VAL A 740 -20.61 51.11 15.33
N VAL A 741 -20.42 50.98 16.65
CA VAL A 741 -21.22 50.11 17.52
C VAL A 741 -22.36 50.94 18.11
N ILE A 742 -23.59 50.55 17.78
CA ILE A 742 -24.83 51.21 18.19
C ILE A 742 -25.56 50.33 19.20
N ASP A 743 -26.07 50.96 20.25
CA ASP A 743 -26.96 50.36 21.23
C ASP A 743 -28.40 50.75 20.92
N GLY A 744 -29.18 49.79 20.44
CA GLY A 744 -30.58 49.99 20.03
C GLY A 744 -31.56 50.09 21.20
N GLU A 745 -31.16 49.71 22.41
CA GLU A 745 -32.02 49.77 23.60
C GLU A 745 -31.80 51.06 24.40
N GLN A 746 -30.68 51.75 24.18
CA GLN A 746 -30.35 52.98 24.89
C GLN A 746 -31.04 54.20 24.27
N VAL A 747 -31.75 54.95 25.11
CA VAL A 747 -32.36 56.23 24.72
C VAL A 747 -31.27 57.27 24.45
N VAL A 748 -31.32 57.87 23.26
CA VAL A 748 -30.42 58.97 22.87
C VAL A 748 -30.83 60.23 23.64
N SER A 749 -29.95 60.72 24.51
CA SER A 749 -30.17 61.93 25.30
C SER A 749 -29.67 63.18 24.57
N THR A 750 -29.95 64.37 25.11
CA THR A 750 -29.44 65.63 24.56
C THR A 750 -27.92 65.59 24.39
N ASN A 751 -27.43 65.96 23.21
CA ASN A 751 -26.03 65.95 22.80
C ASN A 751 -25.41 64.56 22.62
N ASP A 752 -26.15 63.47 22.69
CA ASP A 752 -25.62 62.16 22.30
C ASP A 752 -25.50 62.05 20.78
N ILE A 753 -24.55 61.24 20.32
CA ILE A 753 -24.49 60.83 18.91
C ILE A 753 -25.38 59.60 18.76
N GLY A 754 -26.36 59.69 17.87
CA GLY A 754 -27.32 58.63 17.59
C GLY A 754 -27.41 58.30 16.12
N ALA A 755 -27.77 57.05 15.81
CA ALA A 755 -28.20 56.66 14.49
C ALA A 755 -29.69 57.06 14.34
N VAL A 756 -30.00 57.90 13.36
CA VAL A 756 -31.35 58.44 13.13
C VAL A 756 -31.79 58.13 11.72
N TYR A 757 -32.95 57.49 11.59
CA TYR A 757 -33.61 57.22 10.33
C TYR A 757 -34.58 58.35 10.00
N TYR A 758 -34.42 58.97 8.84
CA TYR A 758 -35.23 60.09 8.34
C TYR A 758 -35.20 60.10 6.80
N ASN A 759 -36.34 60.38 6.16
CA ASN A 759 -36.48 60.42 4.69
C ASN A 759 -35.93 59.18 3.95
N GLY A 760 -36.27 57.97 4.42
CA GLY A 760 -35.90 56.72 3.74
C GLY A 760 -34.51 56.18 4.07
N ALA A 761 -33.75 56.87 4.92
CA ALA A 761 -32.32 56.64 5.08
C ALA A 761 -31.83 56.89 6.51
N THR A 762 -30.74 56.22 6.92
CA THR A 762 -30.14 56.43 8.26
C THR A 762 -28.90 57.31 8.17
N THR A 763 -28.77 58.23 9.12
CA THR A 763 -27.59 59.07 9.31
C THR A 763 -27.10 59.04 10.75
N LEU A 764 -25.80 59.24 10.93
CA LEU A 764 -25.18 59.39 12.26
C LEU A 764 -25.00 60.89 12.54
N LYS A 765 -25.61 61.39 13.61
CA LYS A 765 -25.60 62.82 13.98
C LYS A 765 -25.68 62.99 15.50
N ARG A 766 -25.25 64.15 15.99
CA ARG A 766 -25.51 64.55 17.37
C ARG A 766 -26.94 65.06 17.49
N VAL A 767 -27.71 64.50 18.42
CA VAL A 767 -29.14 64.77 18.57
C VAL A 767 -29.37 65.81 19.67
N VAL A 768 -30.02 66.91 19.32
CA VAL A 768 -30.39 67.99 20.25
C VAL A 768 -31.91 68.14 20.23
N PRO A 769 -32.63 67.76 21.31
CA PRO A 769 -34.08 67.95 21.41
C PRO A 769 -34.43 69.44 21.46
N MET A 770 -35.43 69.86 20.70
CA MET A 770 -35.94 71.23 20.61
C MET A 770 -37.49 71.22 20.65
N GLY A 771 -38.07 71.07 21.84
CA GLY A 771 -39.52 70.95 22.01
C GLY A 771 -40.07 69.75 21.23
N ASP A 772 -41.02 69.99 20.33
CA ASP A 772 -41.66 69.00 19.46
C ASP A 772 -40.84 68.68 18.19
N SER A 773 -39.53 68.96 18.20
CA SER A 773 -38.61 68.71 17.07
C SER A 773 -37.23 68.26 17.58
N ILE A 774 -36.45 67.61 16.72
CA ILE A 774 -35.03 67.33 16.96
C ILE A 774 -34.16 68.11 16.00
N LEU A 775 -33.01 68.56 16.49
CA LEU A 775 -31.95 69.16 15.69
C LEU A 775 -30.80 68.16 15.58
N LEU A 776 -30.50 67.72 14.36
CA LEU A 776 -29.38 66.85 14.04
C LEU A 776 -28.17 67.69 13.66
N MET A 777 -27.13 67.64 14.50
CA MET A 777 -25.89 68.38 14.34
C MET A 777 -24.80 67.46 13.79
N SER A 778 -24.09 67.93 12.76
CA SER A 778 -22.86 67.33 12.26
C SER A 778 -21.67 67.78 13.11
N GLU A 779 -20.62 66.96 13.18
CA GLU A 779 -19.35 67.30 13.82
C GLU A 779 -18.30 67.78 12.81
N ASN A 780 -18.73 68.01 11.57
CA ASN A 780 -17.98 68.71 10.55
C ASN A 780 -18.67 70.06 10.29
N PRO A 781 -17.98 71.21 10.49
CA PRO A 781 -18.54 72.55 10.29
C PRO A 781 -19.06 72.83 8.88
N GLU A 782 -18.66 72.05 7.87
CA GLU A 782 -19.12 72.20 6.48
C GLU A 782 -20.59 71.77 6.26
N TYR A 783 -21.21 71.14 7.26
CA TYR A 783 -22.58 70.64 7.17
C TYR A 783 -23.52 71.43 8.08
N GLU A 784 -24.58 71.98 7.50
CA GLU A 784 -25.61 72.70 8.26
C GLU A 784 -26.44 71.74 9.15
N PRO A 785 -26.90 72.21 10.33
CA PRO A 785 -27.82 71.46 11.18
C PRO A 785 -29.16 71.16 10.49
N ILE A 786 -29.70 69.96 10.71
CA ILE A 786 -30.97 69.52 10.13
C ILE A 786 -32.04 69.49 11.23
N GLN A 787 -33.06 70.34 11.12
CA GLN A 787 -34.20 70.34 12.04
C GLN A 787 -35.32 69.44 11.49
N ILE A 788 -35.84 68.54 12.34
CA ILE A 788 -36.85 67.56 11.96
C ILE A 788 -37.97 67.56 13.01
N SER A 789 -39.22 67.69 12.56
CA SER A 789 -40.41 67.66 13.42
C SER A 789 -40.72 66.25 13.93
N GLU A 790 -41.42 66.17 15.07
CA GLU A 790 -41.90 64.91 15.64
C GLU A 790 -42.84 64.16 14.68
N GLY A 791 -42.52 62.88 14.40
CA GLY A 791 -43.27 62.01 13.49
C GLY A 791 -42.56 61.64 12.18
N ASP A 792 -41.55 62.43 11.76
CA ASP A 792 -40.86 62.20 10.48
C ASP A 792 -39.54 61.41 10.63
N PHE A 793 -39.08 61.15 11.85
CA PHE A 793 -37.83 60.42 12.13
C PHE A 793 -38.02 59.26 13.10
N LYS A 794 -37.09 58.33 13.09
CA LYS A 794 -36.95 57.25 14.07
C LYS A 794 -35.52 57.18 14.59
N VAL A 795 -35.33 57.32 15.90
CA VAL A 795 -34.03 57.09 16.53
C VAL A 795 -33.80 55.58 16.62
N MET A 796 -32.72 55.11 16.01
CA MET A 796 -32.39 53.69 15.91
C MET A 796 -31.54 53.20 17.08
N GLY A 797 -30.77 54.09 17.70
CA GLY A 797 -29.97 53.78 18.88
C GLY A 797 -28.85 54.79 19.12
N LYS A 798 -28.16 54.65 20.25
CA LYS A 798 -27.04 55.51 20.67
C LYS A 798 -25.70 54.93 20.24
N LEU A 799 -24.79 55.78 19.78
CA LEU A 799 -23.39 55.41 19.54
C LEU A 799 -22.68 55.10 20.85
N VAL A 800 -22.13 53.89 20.97
CA VAL A 800 -21.44 53.43 22.18
C VAL A 800 -19.99 53.05 21.94
N GLY A 801 -19.59 52.79 20.69
CA GLY A 801 -18.18 52.59 20.35
C GLY A 801 -17.87 52.75 18.86
N VAL A 802 -16.58 52.82 18.53
CA VAL A 802 -16.08 52.90 17.15
C VAL A 802 -14.95 51.89 16.99
N ILE A 803 -15.00 51.08 15.94
CA ILE A 803 -13.97 50.11 15.57
C ILE A 803 -13.26 50.67 14.33
N LYS A 804 -11.95 50.93 14.47
CA LYS A 804 -11.09 51.43 13.41
C LYS A 804 -10.13 50.34 12.95
N LYS A 805 -9.98 50.15 11.64
CA LYS A 805 -8.99 49.20 11.09
C LYS A 805 -7.61 49.87 11.07
N VAL A 806 -6.56 49.14 11.46
CA VAL A 806 -5.18 49.63 11.55
C VAL A 806 -4.34 49.16 10.38
#